data_AF-A0A803PV05-F1
#
_entry.id   AF-A0A803PV05-F1
#
_cell.length_a   1.000
_cell.length_b   1.000
_cell.length_c   1.000
_cell.angle_alpha   90.00
_cell.angle_beta   90.00
_cell.angle_gamma   90.00
#
_symmetry.space_group_name_H-M   'P 1'
#
loop_
_entity.id
_entity.type
_entity.pdbx_description
1 polymer ?
#
loop_
_entity_poly.entity_id
_entity_poly.type
_entity_poly.pdbx_seq_one_letter_code
_entity_poly.pdbx_strand_id
1 'polypeptide(L)'
;MELGSSYFLKLSFVPLRLAPRIIDLYVYSLKGRRSSLRDVSSLKRSGRGMIEAIWWLPMLGAPLIILGPLLESSRNLVRLEWPYCIGIELNLVLIVKGQLIAPSCSIRGSLRRIMRGSFYAPLETKSDPLFFSMNNHKAPGPDGMSVRFFKHYWESVGDDFCDAMSDFFVQGNMHKGINTTNIVLIPKGQNPKRPNNFRPISLCNVMYKVISKIVANRIKPALPSLIFPTQAAFFVGRNIQDNNVIMQEIIHSFNRKKGKEGYFAIKIDLVKAYDRLSWKCIDHNLDCFGFPQKFRHWVSQCISTTTLNICLNGGQVGKIMPSCGIMQGDPLSPYLFICAAEVLSRLLEEALGKGNIQGIRLSRGGPILSYIFFADDLILVGRANLREAQSYWSCLEKFCDWSGQKVNKLKTSIFFGKNTLEGMRRGIKDTLGINSPDGVVKYLGLPLFRSKQKDADFNFILDNLTSKMQGWKAKTLSKEGQATLIKSVGLALPIYAMQTTKLSNRLVNRIDGLIRDFWWGFEKGNHGLHLRAWDKLCLPKSLGGLGFQKTKEMNIAFLAKWGWKILNGCQSLCCKILEAKYLKGKDFLSCNYKDSDSLFWKNIVKANTIMRKWACKVVANGRDICIWRDPWIPHCKGFVPKPKDVVFMDNTRVTELLLSRGEWDLQKLNSLFDQETVSAILKGGNPSGHGLIHPREGPICARSSTIRVCLLSDSPPILLDLPHSLKERNEARFGVAEFALITKLNFVQGPSIEEKDAHLGNDRLLNLYFNKFGNVRLPRMFTS
;
A
#
# COMPACT_ATOMS: atom_id res chain seq x y z
N MET A 1 31.31 -62.42 9.85
CA MET A 1 31.22 -62.42 11.32
C MET A 1 30.04 -61.51 11.68
N GLU A 2 28.78 -61.94 11.54
CA GLU A 2 28.01 -62.79 12.48
C GLU A 2 28.00 -62.17 13.89
N LEU A 3 26.89 -61.87 14.57
CA LEU A 3 25.47 -62.28 14.53
C LEU A 3 24.58 -61.06 14.89
N GLY A 4 23.36 -60.89 14.35
CA GLY A 4 22.08 -61.46 14.85
C GLY A 4 21.55 -60.63 16.03
N SER A 5 20.34 -60.04 16.08
CA SER A 5 19.03 -60.51 15.64
C SER A 5 17.99 -59.38 15.54
N SER A 6 17.30 -59.37 14.40
CA SER A 6 15.91 -59.01 14.05
C SER A 6 14.91 -58.60 15.14
N TYR A 7 14.13 -57.53 14.89
CA TYR A 7 12.65 -57.56 14.87
C TYR A 7 12.09 -56.47 13.93
N PHE A 8 11.29 -56.91 12.94
CA PHE A 8 10.42 -56.09 12.10
C PHE A 8 9.30 -55.48 12.94
N LEU A 9 9.04 -54.17 12.83
CA LEU A 9 7.80 -53.55 13.28
C LEU A 9 7.11 -52.82 12.12
N LYS A 10 5.99 -53.42 11.70
CA LYS A 10 4.93 -52.84 10.86
C LYS A 10 4.61 -51.41 11.32
N LEU A 11 4.89 -50.42 10.50
CA LEU A 11 4.31 -49.09 10.66
C LEU A 11 2.88 -49.11 10.14
N SER A 12 1.95 -49.41 11.05
CA SER A 12 0.53 -49.13 10.88
C SER A 12 0.32 -47.62 10.92
N PHE A 13 -0.05 -47.01 9.79
CA PHE A 13 -0.47 -45.60 9.77
C PHE A 13 -1.82 -45.46 10.50
N VAL A 14 -1.77 -44.96 11.74
CA VAL A 14 -2.94 -44.41 12.44
C VAL A 14 -2.95 -42.90 12.19
N PRO A 15 -3.92 -42.35 11.45
CA PRO A 15 -4.01 -40.90 11.26
C PRO A 15 -4.59 -40.26 12.52
N LEU A 16 -3.73 -39.82 13.44
CA LEU A 16 -4.11 -38.96 14.55
C LEU A 16 -4.36 -37.54 14.03
N ARG A 17 -5.65 -37.22 13.84
CA ARG A 17 -6.17 -35.87 13.56
C ARG A 17 -5.94 -34.96 14.78
N LEU A 18 -4.96 -34.07 14.72
CA LEU A 18 -4.89 -32.90 15.60
C LEU A 18 -5.23 -31.64 14.80
N ALA A 19 -6.35 -31.02 15.15
CA ALA A 19 -6.84 -29.77 14.58
C ALA A 19 -5.92 -28.59 14.99
N PRO A 20 -5.76 -27.55 14.15
CA PRO A 20 -5.03 -26.35 14.57
C PRO A 20 -5.90 -25.56 15.55
N ARG A 21 -5.62 -25.65 16.85
CA ARG A 21 -6.13 -24.70 17.84
C ARG A 21 -5.05 -23.66 18.14
N ILE A 22 -5.47 -22.40 18.06
CA ILE A 22 -4.74 -21.23 18.55
C ILE A 22 -4.55 -21.43 20.06
N ILE A 23 -3.31 -21.46 20.53
CA ILE A 23 -3.00 -21.42 21.96
C ILE A 23 -2.88 -19.94 22.34
N ASP A 24 -3.90 -19.41 22.99
CA ASP A 24 -3.83 -18.10 23.65
C ASP A 24 -3.01 -18.24 24.94
N LEU A 25 -1.78 -17.75 24.93
CA LEU A 25 -0.93 -17.65 26.12
C LEU A 25 -1.30 -16.37 26.90
N TYR A 26 -2.04 -16.53 27.98
CA TYR A 26 -2.30 -15.46 28.96
C TYR A 26 -1.06 -15.24 29.83
N VAL A 27 -0.43 -14.08 29.70
CA VAL A 27 0.59 -13.62 30.66
C VAL A 27 -0.13 -12.96 31.83
N TYR A 28 -0.26 -13.68 32.95
CA TYR A 28 -0.68 -13.08 34.22
C TYR A 28 0.49 -12.29 34.81
N SER A 29 0.36 -10.96 34.86
CA SER A 29 1.20 -10.09 35.69
C SER A 29 0.61 -10.07 37.11
N LEU A 30 1.07 -10.96 37.99
CA LEU A 30 0.78 -10.84 39.43
C LEU A 30 1.57 -9.66 40.01
N LYS A 31 0.88 -8.55 40.27
CA LYS A 31 1.34 -7.50 41.19
C LYS A 31 0.51 -7.55 42.47
N GLY A 32 1.17 -7.93 43.57
CA GLY A 32 0.76 -7.53 44.92
C GLY A 32 0.76 -8.65 45.97
N ARG A 33 1.79 -8.70 46.81
CA ARG A 33 1.73 -8.37 48.26
C ARG A 33 3.06 -8.75 48.93
N ARG A 34 3.53 -7.86 49.81
CA ARG A 34 4.62 -8.10 50.77
C ARG A 34 4.18 -9.20 51.74
N SER A 35 4.99 -10.24 51.91
CA SER A 35 5.12 -10.99 53.18
C SER A 35 6.40 -11.82 53.15
N SER A 36 6.98 -11.94 54.35
CA SER A 36 8.26 -12.52 54.73
C SER A 36 8.47 -14.00 54.40
N LEU A 37 9.73 -14.37 54.13
CA LEU A 37 10.41 -15.64 54.42
C LEU A 37 11.89 -15.40 54.08
N ARG A 38 12.76 -15.00 55.02
CA ARG A 38 13.55 -15.84 55.97
C ARG A 38 13.82 -17.26 55.48
N ASP A 39 15.11 -17.57 55.46
CA ASP A 39 15.76 -18.89 55.37
C ASP A 39 15.78 -19.61 54.01
N VAL A 40 16.83 -19.32 53.22
CA VAL A 40 17.59 -20.35 52.50
C VAL A 40 19.09 -20.03 52.61
N SER A 41 19.65 -20.30 53.78
CA SER A 41 21.08 -20.46 54.00
C SER A 41 21.47 -21.91 53.68
N SER A 42 21.73 -22.22 52.40
CA SER A 42 22.56 -23.36 51.96
C SER A 42 22.49 -23.55 50.44
N LEU A 43 23.24 -22.74 49.69
CA LEU A 43 23.73 -23.16 48.38
C LEU A 43 25.23 -22.95 48.36
N LYS A 44 25.94 -24.04 48.67
CA LYS A 44 27.39 -24.16 48.54
C LYS A 44 27.78 -23.80 47.10
N ARG A 45 28.77 -22.91 46.96
CA ARG A 45 29.51 -22.70 45.72
C ARG A 45 30.18 -24.00 45.30
N SER A 46 29.70 -24.63 44.24
CA SER A 46 30.49 -25.51 43.38
C SER A 46 30.41 -24.96 41.96
N GLY A 47 31.57 -24.71 41.35
CA GLY A 47 31.69 -24.09 40.03
C GLY A 47 31.02 -24.90 38.92
N ARG A 48 30.61 -24.17 37.87
CA ARG A 48 29.79 -24.56 36.69
C ARG A 48 28.28 -24.30 36.88
N GLY A 49 27.82 -23.15 36.41
CA GLY A 49 26.41 -22.76 36.45
C GLY A 49 25.59 -23.44 35.37
N MET A 50 24.75 -24.41 35.76
CA MET A 50 23.56 -24.82 35.01
C MET A 50 22.35 -24.08 35.61
N ILE A 51 21.55 -23.40 34.79
CA ILE A 51 20.23 -22.87 35.19
C ILE A 51 19.20 -23.86 34.66
N GLU A 52 18.50 -24.57 35.56
CA GLU A 52 17.35 -25.40 35.21
C GLU A 52 16.11 -24.52 35.03
N ALA A 53 15.36 -24.71 33.93
CA ALA A 53 14.05 -24.09 33.73
C ALA A 53 12.99 -25.19 33.66
N ILE A 54 12.20 -25.34 34.72
CA ILE A 54 11.08 -26.30 34.79
C ILE A 54 9.82 -25.62 34.23
N TRP A 55 9.20 -26.23 33.21
CA TRP A 55 7.94 -25.78 32.62
C TRP A 55 6.78 -26.67 33.08
N TRP A 56 5.70 -26.07 33.57
CA TRP A 56 4.45 -26.77 33.90
C TRP A 56 3.43 -26.59 32.78
N LEU A 57 2.99 -27.68 32.16
CA LEU A 57 1.90 -27.73 31.18
C LEU A 57 0.66 -28.37 31.84
N PRO A 58 -0.47 -27.66 32.03
CA PRO A 58 -1.60 -28.16 32.83
C PRO A 58 -2.48 -29.26 32.20
N MET A 59 -1.99 -30.05 31.22
CA MET A 59 -2.83 -31.00 30.48
C MET A 59 -2.27 -32.43 30.36
N LEU A 60 -1.10 -32.72 30.92
CA LEU A 60 -0.57 -34.08 31.06
C LEU A 60 0.10 -34.15 32.42
N GLY A 61 -0.39 -34.99 33.33
CA GLY A 61 0.05 -35.06 34.72
C GLY A 61 1.46 -35.63 34.96
N ALA A 62 2.48 -35.12 34.28
CA ALA A 62 3.89 -35.41 34.55
C ALA A 62 4.82 -34.28 34.03
N PRO A 63 5.90 -33.92 34.75
CA PRO A 63 6.88 -32.94 34.28
C PRO A 63 7.78 -33.55 33.19
N LEU A 64 7.91 -32.85 32.06
CA LEU A 64 8.87 -33.19 31.01
C LEU A 64 10.20 -32.48 31.33
N ILE A 65 11.22 -33.24 31.76
CA ILE A 65 12.57 -32.75 31.99
C ILE A 65 13.38 -32.97 30.70
N ILE A 66 13.81 -31.90 30.04
CA ILE A 66 14.74 -31.98 28.90
C ILE A 66 16.11 -31.45 29.38
N LEU A 67 17.10 -32.34 29.48
CA LEU A 67 18.49 -32.02 29.79
C LEU A 67 19.31 -31.92 28.49
N GLY A 68 20.11 -30.86 28.36
CA GLY A 68 21.08 -30.72 27.27
C GLY A 68 22.28 -29.85 27.70
N PRO A 69 23.53 -30.20 27.31
CA PRO A 69 24.72 -29.52 27.82
C PRO A 69 24.98 -28.18 27.11
N LEU A 70 25.29 -27.14 27.89
CA LEU A 70 25.88 -25.88 27.41
C LEU A 70 27.40 -25.98 27.52
N LEU A 71 28.10 -26.09 26.40
CA LEU A 71 29.56 -25.99 26.34
C LEU A 71 29.96 -24.51 26.24
N GLU A 72 30.73 -24.05 27.22
CA GLU A 72 31.34 -22.72 27.25
C GLU A 72 32.49 -22.65 26.23
N SER A 73 32.40 -21.74 25.26
CA SER A 73 33.53 -21.34 24.42
C SER A 73 33.43 -19.84 24.13
N SER A 74 34.45 -19.11 24.59
CA SER A 74 34.68 -17.70 24.33
C SER A 74 34.68 -17.38 22.82
N ARG A 75 34.02 -16.27 22.47
CA ARG A 75 33.85 -15.64 21.13
C ARG A 75 32.68 -16.19 20.28
N ASN A 76 31.52 -15.59 20.50
CA ASN A 76 30.45 -15.28 19.54
C ASN A 76 30.22 -16.26 18.36
N LEU A 77 29.67 -17.45 18.63
CA LEU A 77 28.70 -18.14 17.75
C LEU A 77 28.23 -19.44 18.44
N VAL A 78 26.97 -19.52 18.86
CA VAL A 78 26.33 -20.79 19.27
C VAL A 78 25.49 -21.28 18.09
N ARG A 79 25.85 -22.44 17.55
CA ARG A 79 25.16 -23.10 16.43
C ARG A 79 24.34 -24.26 17.01
N LEU A 80 23.02 -24.12 17.01
CA LEU A 80 22.09 -25.22 17.31
C LEU A 80 21.54 -25.72 15.98
N GLU A 81 21.91 -26.94 15.57
CA GLU A 81 21.30 -27.63 14.44
C GLU A 81 20.29 -28.66 14.96
N TRP A 82 19.03 -28.51 14.54
CA TRP A 82 17.96 -29.48 14.78
C TRP A 82 17.69 -30.23 13.47
N PRO A 83 17.75 -31.57 13.46
CA PRO A 83 17.23 -32.34 12.34
C PRO A 83 15.71 -32.51 12.56
N TYR A 84 14.92 -32.07 11.58
CA TYR A 84 13.47 -32.26 11.41
C TYR A 84 12.48 -31.27 12.08
N CYS A 85 11.82 -30.50 11.20
CA CYS A 85 10.46 -29.91 11.19
C CYS A 85 9.74 -29.48 12.51
N ILE A 86 9.32 -28.19 12.56
CA ILE A 86 7.91 -27.69 12.48
C ILE A 86 7.93 -26.16 12.63
N GLY A 87 7.28 -25.45 11.70
CA GLY A 87 7.24 -23.98 11.66
C GLY A 87 6.34 -23.40 12.75
N ILE A 88 6.96 -22.85 13.80
CA ILE A 88 6.31 -21.94 14.76
C ILE A 88 7.14 -20.64 14.75
N GLU A 89 6.57 -19.56 14.22
CA GLU A 89 7.17 -18.22 14.30
C GLU A 89 6.99 -17.65 15.71
N LEU A 90 8.03 -17.78 16.54
CA LEU A 90 8.13 -17.07 17.81
C LEU A 90 8.88 -15.75 17.60
N ASN A 91 8.16 -14.62 17.66
CA ASN A 91 8.75 -13.29 17.70
C ASN A 91 9.29 -12.99 19.10
N LEU A 92 10.53 -13.39 19.39
CA LEU A 92 11.27 -12.98 20.58
C LEU A 92 11.99 -11.65 20.30
N VAL A 93 11.61 -10.60 21.02
CA VAL A 93 12.31 -9.31 21.05
C VAL A 93 13.32 -9.36 22.19
N LEU A 94 14.59 -9.58 21.87
CA LEU A 94 15.70 -9.47 22.82
C LEU A 94 16.14 -7.99 22.90
N ILE A 95 15.90 -7.36 24.05
CA ILE A 95 16.34 -6.01 24.36
C ILE A 95 17.72 -6.10 25.01
N VAL A 96 18.78 -5.72 24.29
CA VAL A 96 20.11 -5.51 24.88
C VAL A 96 20.62 -4.12 24.54
N LYS A 97 21.14 -3.47 25.59
CA LYS A 97 21.63 -2.08 25.71
C LYS A 97 22.23 -1.48 24.43
N GLY A 98 21.53 -0.49 23.87
CA GLY A 98 22.14 0.69 23.23
C GLY A 98 22.73 0.56 21.82
N GLN A 99 22.52 -0.55 21.11
CA GLN A 99 22.88 -0.66 19.68
C GLN A 99 21.62 -0.73 18.80
N LEU A 100 21.73 -0.19 17.58
CA LEU A 100 20.69 -0.30 16.55
C LEU A 100 20.20 -1.75 16.47
N ILE A 101 18.89 -1.95 16.69
CA ILE A 101 18.30 -3.28 16.75
C ILE A 101 18.48 -3.95 15.38
N ALA A 102 19.46 -4.85 15.31
CA ALA A 102 19.55 -5.83 14.24
C ALA A 102 18.21 -6.59 14.16
N PRO A 103 17.70 -6.91 12.96
CA PRO A 103 16.55 -7.79 12.83
C PRO A 103 16.81 -9.08 13.61
N SER A 104 15.77 -9.64 14.24
CA SER A 104 15.86 -10.86 15.03
C SER A 104 16.60 -11.96 14.27
N CYS A 105 17.26 -12.88 14.99
CA CYS A 105 18.01 -13.98 14.36
C CYS A 105 17.14 -14.79 13.36
N SER A 106 15.82 -14.85 13.62
CA SER A 106 14.80 -15.39 12.73
C SER A 106 14.67 -14.60 11.41
N ILE A 107 14.58 -13.26 11.46
CA ILE A 107 14.51 -12.41 10.25
C ILE A 107 15.82 -12.51 9.44
N ARG A 108 16.99 -12.55 10.10
CA ARG A 108 18.28 -12.79 9.42
C ARG A 108 18.32 -14.17 8.74
N GLY A 109 17.75 -15.21 9.37
CA GLY A 109 17.62 -16.54 8.79
C GLY A 109 16.67 -16.58 7.58
N SER A 110 15.50 -15.96 7.70
CA SER A 110 14.51 -15.83 6.62
C SER A 110 15.05 -15.00 5.46
N LEU A 111 15.75 -13.89 5.73
CA LEU A 111 16.48 -13.12 4.72
C LEU A 111 17.52 -13.97 4.02
N ARG A 112 18.38 -14.70 4.74
CA ARG A 112 19.36 -15.60 4.13
C ARG A 112 18.69 -16.67 3.25
N ARG A 113 17.50 -17.14 3.63
CA ARG A 113 16.70 -18.10 2.84
C ARG A 113 16.10 -17.46 1.58
N ILE A 114 15.56 -16.25 1.69
CA ILE A 114 15.07 -15.43 0.54
C ILE A 114 16.23 -15.07 -0.39
N MET A 115 17.45 -14.90 0.15
CA MET A 115 18.64 -14.47 -0.58
C MET A 115 19.47 -15.62 -1.20
N ARG A 116 19.06 -16.89 -1.06
CA ARG A 116 19.75 -18.03 -1.72
C ARG A 116 19.25 -18.24 -3.17
N GLY A 117 20.17 -18.61 -4.07
CA GLY A 117 19.90 -19.20 -5.39
C GLY A 117 19.58 -18.24 -6.55
N SER A 118 18.86 -17.14 -6.31
CA SER A 118 18.36 -16.27 -7.41
C SER A 118 18.71 -14.78 -7.25
N PHE A 119 19.30 -14.39 -6.12
CA PHE A 119 19.60 -12.99 -5.82
C PHE A 119 20.83 -12.44 -6.55
N TYR A 120 21.75 -13.30 -6.98
CA TYR A 120 23.00 -12.91 -7.66
C TYR A 120 23.00 -13.18 -9.17
N ALA A 121 21.99 -13.87 -9.68
CA ALA A 121 21.92 -14.26 -11.09
C ALA A 121 21.77 -13.01 -11.99
N PRO A 122 22.72 -12.71 -12.90
CA PRO A 122 22.63 -11.60 -13.85
C PRO A 122 21.44 -11.78 -14.81
N LEU A 123 21.27 -10.87 -15.78
CA LEU A 123 20.42 -11.18 -16.95
C LEU A 123 21.04 -12.40 -17.63
N GLU A 124 20.35 -13.54 -17.61
CA GLU A 124 20.94 -14.81 -18.05
C GLU A 124 20.89 -14.98 -19.58
N THR A 125 20.05 -14.22 -20.29
CA THR A 125 19.78 -14.45 -21.72
C THR A 125 19.41 -13.20 -22.51
N LYS A 126 19.61 -13.27 -23.84
CA LYS A 126 19.13 -12.32 -24.84
C LYS A 126 17.60 -12.14 -24.86
N SER A 127 16.83 -12.92 -24.12
CA SER A 127 15.37 -12.86 -24.08
C SER A 127 14.83 -12.45 -22.71
N ASP A 128 15.66 -11.86 -21.84
CA ASP A 128 15.24 -11.56 -20.46
C ASP A 128 13.97 -10.69 -20.41
N PRO A 129 12.88 -11.20 -19.79
CA PRO A 129 11.58 -10.53 -19.79
C PRO A 129 11.58 -9.18 -19.06
N LEU A 130 12.58 -8.90 -18.21
CA LEU A 130 12.68 -7.64 -17.48
C LEU A 130 12.96 -6.45 -18.39
N PHE A 131 13.84 -6.62 -19.38
CA PHE A 131 14.16 -5.57 -20.36
C PHE A 131 13.05 -5.46 -21.40
N PHE A 132 12.59 -6.59 -21.95
CA PHE A 132 11.54 -6.60 -22.97
C PHE A 132 10.18 -6.09 -22.47
N SER A 133 9.91 -6.15 -21.16
CA SER A 133 8.73 -5.52 -20.56
C SER A 133 8.82 -3.99 -20.38
N MET A 134 9.99 -3.35 -20.60
CA MET A 134 10.13 -1.90 -20.44
C MET A 134 9.36 -1.13 -21.53
N ASN A 135 8.80 0.02 -21.18
CA ASN A 135 8.05 0.85 -22.11
C ASN A 135 8.99 1.53 -23.14
N ASN A 136 8.70 1.36 -24.42
CA ASN A 136 9.47 1.86 -25.55
C ASN A 136 9.58 3.39 -25.60
N HIS A 137 8.60 4.11 -25.05
CA HIS A 137 8.45 5.57 -25.19
C HIS A 137 8.95 6.36 -23.97
N LYS A 138 9.78 5.76 -23.12
CA LYS A 138 10.42 6.49 -22.02
C LYS A 138 11.54 7.38 -22.56
N ALA A 139 11.63 8.60 -22.04
CA ALA A 139 12.68 9.54 -22.42
C ALA A 139 14.08 8.94 -22.14
N PRO A 140 15.04 9.09 -23.08
CA PRO A 140 16.39 8.58 -22.94
C PRO A 140 17.20 9.41 -21.93
N GLY A 141 18.37 8.88 -21.57
CA GLY A 141 19.36 9.63 -20.79
C GLY A 141 20.25 10.51 -21.66
N PRO A 142 21.39 10.98 -21.13
CA PRO A 142 22.39 11.74 -21.89
C PRO A 142 22.90 11.07 -23.16
N ASP A 143 22.88 9.73 -23.25
CA ASP A 143 23.31 8.97 -24.44
C ASP A 143 22.34 9.07 -25.63
N GLY A 144 21.13 9.60 -25.42
CA GLY A 144 20.08 9.68 -26.45
C GLY A 144 19.44 8.35 -26.82
N MET A 145 19.89 7.23 -26.26
CA MET A 145 19.45 5.88 -26.62
C MET A 145 18.18 5.51 -25.85
N SER A 146 17.09 5.27 -26.58
CA SER A 146 15.79 4.92 -26.00
C SER A 146 15.63 3.41 -25.81
N VAL A 147 14.65 2.98 -25.02
CA VAL A 147 14.28 1.55 -24.90
C VAL A 147 13.90 0.97 -26.28
N ARG A 148 13.22 1.77 -27.12
CA ARG A 148 12.87 1.38 -28.49
C ARG A 148 14.10 1.10 -29.34
N PHE A 149 15.14 1.93 -29.22
CA PHE A 149 16.39 1.74 -29.95
C PHE A 149 17.00 0.37 -29.64
N PHE A 150 17.23 0.08 -28.35
CA PHE A 150 17.84 -1.19 -27.94
C PHE A 150 17.01 -2.40 -28.36
N LYS A 151 15.68 -2.33 -28.25
CA LYS A 151 14.81 -3.43 -28.70
C LYS A 151 14.81 -3.63 -30.21
N HIS A 152 14.87 -2.55 -30.97
CA HIS A 152 14.85 -2.62 -32.43
C HIS A 152 16.16 -3.16 -33.00
N TYR A 153 17.29 -2.74 -32.44
CA TYR A 153 18.62 -3.17 -32.86
C TYR A 153 19.20 -4.28 -31.98
N TRP A 154 18.34 -5.04 -31.29
CA TRP A 154 18.77 -6.01 -30.28
C TRP A 154 19.66 -7.12 -30.86
N GLU A 155 19.46 -7.50 -32.11
CA GLU A 155 20.31 -8.47 -32.80
C GLU A 155 21.75 -8.00 -32.93
N SER A 156 21.98 -6.68 -33.02
CA SER A 156 23.31 -6.09 -33.16
C SER A 156 23.93 -5.70 -31.82
N VAL A 157 23.15 -5.14 -30.89
CA VAL A 157 23.69 -4.57 -29.62
C VAL A 157 23.40 -5.43 -28.39
N GLY A 158 22.64 -6.52 -28.54
CA GLY A 158 22.16 -7.32 -27.41
C GLY A 158 23.26 -8.07 -26.67
N ASP A 159 24.28 -8.56 -27.37
CA ASP A 159 25.46 -9.19 -26.75
C ASP A 159 26.22 -8.20 -25.88
N ASP A 160 26.65 -7.08 -26.45
CA ASP A 160 27.35 -6.00 -25.72
C ASP A 160 26.53 -5.49 -24.52
N PHE A 161 25.20 -5.40 -24.70
CA PHE A 161 24.29 -5.02 -23.62
C PHE A 161 24.35 -6.04 -22.48
N CYS A 162 24.19 -7.33 -22.78
CA CYS A 162 24.21 -8.40 -21.79
C CYS A 162 25.58 -8.51 -21.10
N ASP A 163 26.67 -8.37 -21.85
CA ASP A 163 28.04 -8.41 -21.31
C ASP A 163 28.29 -7.26 -20.33
N ALA A 164 27.91 -6.03 -20.69
CA ALA A 164 28.02 -4.89 -19.79
C ALA A 164 27.16 -5.04 -18.51
N MET A 165 26.00 -5.70 -18.61
CA MET A 165 25.17 -6.02 -17.43
C MET A 165 25.83 -7.10 -16.57
N SER A 166 26.34 -8.15 -17.20
CA SER A 166 27.04 -9.25 -16.52
C SER A 166 28.27 -8.73 -15.78
N ASP A 167 29.11 -7.94 -16.45
CA ASP A 167 30.33 -7.37 -15.85
C ASP A 167 30.00 -6.55 -14.60
N PHE A 168 28.98 -5.68 -14.65
CA PHE A 168 28.53 -4.95 -13.46
C PHE A 168 28.15 -5.89 -12.30
N PHE A 169 27.42 -6.97 -12.54
CA PHE A 169 26.99 -7.88 -11.46
C PHE A 169 28.10 -8.84 -11.00
N VAL A 170 29.06 -9.15 -11.86
CA VAL A 170 30.22 -9.99 -11.54
C VAL A 170 31.27 -9.17 -10.78
N GLN A 171 31.81 -8.13 -11.41
CA GLN A 171 32.88 -7.26 -10.89
C GLN A 171 32.38 -6.29 -9.83
N GLY A 172 31.12 -5.86 -9.94
CA GLY A 172 30.51 -4.93 -9.01
C GLY A 172 30.85 -3.47 -9.26
N ASN A 173 31.46 -3.09 -10.38
CA ASN A 173 31.87 -1.70 -10.67
C ASN A 173 31.04 -1.09 -11.81
N MET A 174 30.61 0.16 -11.67
CA MET A 174 29.86 0.85 -12.72
C MET A 174 30.79 1.34 -13.84
N HIS A 175 30.53 0.95 -15.09
CA HIS A 175 31.29 1.49 -16.22
C HIS A 175 31.09 3.00 -16.36
N LYS A 176 32.17 3.68 -16.79
CA LYS A 176 32.16 5.13 -17.05
C LYS A 176 31.08 5.47 -18.08
N GLY A 177 30.37 6.57 -17.84
CA GLY A 177 29.34 7.06 -18.76
C GLY A 177 27.95 6.44 -18.56
N ILE A 178 27.84 5.17 -18.15
CA ILE A 178 26.54 4.49 -17.94
C ILE A 178 25.67 5.25 -16.93
N ASN A 179 26.25 5.69 -15.82
CA ASN A 179 25.55 6.41 -14.75
C ASN A 179 25.58 7.94 -14.93
N THR A 180 25.65 8.43 -16.17
CA THR A 180 25.45 9.86 -16.46
C THR A 180 23.96 10.13 -16.57
N THR A 181 23.48 11.21 -15.97
CA THR A 181 22.05 11.49 -15.85
C THR A 181 21.74 12.96 -16.09
N ASN A 182 20.70 13.20 -16.89
CA ASN A 182 20.18 14.54 -17.14
C ASN A 182 19.09 14.87 -16.11
N ILE A 183 19.16 16.04 -15.48
CA ILE A 183 18.13 16.57 -14.58
C ILE A 183 17.23 17.52 -15.35
N VAL A 184 15.97 17.15 -15.51
CA VAL A 184 14.93 18.01 -16.08
C VAL A 184 14.11 18.64 -14.96
N LEU A 185 13.88 19.95 -15.05
CA LEU A 185 13.11 20.70 -14.06
C LEU A 185 11.64 20.76 -14.46
N ILE A 186 10.77 20.05 -13.73
CA ILE A 186 9.33 20.09 -13.97
C ILE A 186 8.65 21.09 -13.02
N PRO A 187 7.85 22.06 -13.53
CA PRO A 187 7.11 22.99 -12.69
C PRO A 187 6.14 22.27 -11.72
N LYS A 188 6.09 22.72 -10.45
CA LYS A 188 5.11 22.26 -9.45
C LYS A 188 3.78 23.01 -9.52
N GLY A 189 3.73 24.11 -10.27
CA GLY A 189 2.56 24.98 -10.39
C GLY A 189 2.72 25.94 -11.57
N GLN A 190 1.69 26.76 -11.79
CA GLN A 190 1.73 27.78 -12.85
C GLN A 190 2.75 28.87 -12.51
N ASN A 191 3.43 29.38 -13.53
CA ASN A 191 4.40 30.49 -13.46
C ASN A 191 5.47 30.31 -12.35
N PRO A 192 6.31 29.26 -12.41
CA PRO A 192 7.32 29.00 -11.39
C PRO A 192 8.43 30.06 -11.39
N LYS A 193 8.47 30.92 -10.37
CA LYS A 193 9.49 31.99 -10.23
C LYS A 193 10.77 31.63 -9.47
N ARG A 194 10.79 30.50 -8.75
CA ARG A 194 11.91 30.13 -7.86
C ARG A 194 12.33 28.67 -8.08
N PRO A 195 13.60 28.28 -7.87
CA PRO A 195 14.06 26.89 -7.99
C PRO A 195 13.23 25.89 -7.17
N ASN A 196 12.79 26.28 -5.97
CA ASN A 196 11.95 25.42 -5.11
C ASN A 196 10.56 25.11 -5.71
N ASN A 197 10.13 25.87 -6.72
CA ASN A 197 8.89 25.64 -7.46
C ASN A 197 9.06 24.59 -8.57
N PHE A 198 10.27 24.06 -8.77
CA PHE A 198 10.54 22.97 -9.69
C PHE A 198 10.79 21.66 -8.95
N ARG A 199 10.49 20.56 -9.63
CA ARG A 199 10.82 19.20 -9.24
C ARG A 199 11.90 18.69 -10.20
N PRO A 200 13.11 18.36 -9.71
CA PRO A 200 14.12 17.74 -10.54
C PRO A 200 13.73 16.30 -10.85
N ILE A 201 13.75 15.90 -12.12
CA ILE A 201 13.57 14.52 -12.56
C ILE A 201 14.84 14.05 -13.25
N SER A 202 15.33 12.90 -12.81
CA SER A 202 16.52 12.23 -13.32
C SER A 202 16.17 11.39 -14.55
N LEU A 203 16.69 11.78 -15.71
CA LEU A 203 16.69 11.03 -16.95
C LEU A 203 17.99 10.25 -17.08
N CYS A 204 17.97 9.01 -16.59
CA CYS A 204 19.12 8.11 -16.63
C CYS A 204 19.17 7.32 -17.94
N ASN A 205 20.37 6.91 -18.35
CA ASN A 205 20.59 6.02 -19.49
C ASN A 205 19.84 4.68 -19.30
N VAL A 206 19.44 4.05 -20.41
CA VAL A 206 18.65 2.81 -20.37
C VAL A 206 19.41 1.67 -19.70
N MET A 207 20.71 1.54 -20.00
CA MET A 207 21.61 0.58 -19.36
C MET A 207 21.53 0.68 -17.82
N TYR A 208 21.76 1.88 -17.28
CA TYR A 208 21.66 2.11 -15.84
C TYR A 208 20.26 1.80 -15.29
N LYS A 209 19.19 2.19 -15.99
CA LYS A 209 17.81 1.90 -15.55
C LYS A 209 17.56 0.40 -15.43
N VAL A 210 18.15 -0.42 -16.32
CA VAL A 210 18.05 -1.88 -16.22
C VAL A 210 18.79 -2.40 -15.00
N ILE A 211 20.05 -1.98 -14.78
CA ILE A 211 20.83 -2.32 -13.58
C ILE A 211 20.04 -1.98 -12.30
N SER A 212 19.61 -0.73 -12.18
CA SER A 212 18.85 -0.23 -11.03
C SER A 212 17.53 -1.00 -10.85
N LYS A 213 16.82 -1.32 -11.93
CA LYS A 213 15.57 -2.11 -11.87
C LYS A 213 15.82 -3.54 -11.40
N ILE A 214 16.92 -4.18 -11.80
CA ILE A 214 17.31 -5.51 -11.31
C ILE A 214 17.60 -5.45 -9.81
N VAL A 215 18.42 -4.49 -9.36
CA VAL A 215 18.73 -4.28 -7.93
C VAL A 215 17.44 -4.00 -7.14
N ALA A 216 16.54 -3.18 -7.68
CA ALA A 216 15.24 -2.89 -7.09
C ALA A 216 14.34 -4.14 -7.00
N ASN A 217 14.31 -4.98 -8.03
CA ASN A 217 13.53 -6.21 -8.00
C ASN A 217 14.09 -7.22 -6.99
N ARG A 218 15.40 -7.19 -6.72
CA ARG A 218 16.05 -8.02 -5.70
C ARG A 218 15.74 -7.55 -4.28
N ILE A 219 15.67 -6.24 -4.01
CA ILE A 219 15.32 -5.75 -2.65
C ILE A 219 13.84 -5.96 -2.31
N LYS A 220 12.92 -5.84 -3.29
CA LYS A 220 11.46 -5.85 -3.08
C LYS A 220 10.92 -7.01 -2.22
N PRO A 221 11.30 -8.29 -2.45
CA PRO A 221 10.74 -9.42 -1.70
C PRO A 221 11.11 -9.40 -0.20
N ALA A 222 12.24 -8.79 0.16
CA ALA A 222 12.69 -8.70 1.55
C ALA A 222 11.90 -7.63 2.34
N LEU A 223 11.51 -6.54 1.70
CA LEU A 223 10.96 -5.35 2.37
C LEU A 223 9.73 -5.61 3.26
N PRO A 224 8.74 -6.45 2.90
CA PRO A 224 7.57 -6.69 3.74
C PRO A 224 7.91 -7.24 5.13
N SER A 225 9.04 -7.95 5.26
CA SER A 225 9.54 -8.48 6.53
C SER A 225 10.40 -7.50 7.33
N LEU A 226 10.91 -6.44 6.68
CA LEU A 226 11.84 -5.48 7.28
C LEU A 226 11.18 -4.17 7.69
N ILE A 227 10.11 -3.79 6.99
CA ILE A 227 9.49 -2.46 7.09
C ILE A 227 8.14 -2.57 7.78
N PHE A 228 7.95 -1.76 8.84
CA PHE A 228 6.72 -1.75 9.61
C PHE A 228 5.46 -1.50 8.75
N PRO A 229 4.29 -2.04 9.14
CA PRO A 229 3.04 -1.88 8.40
C PRO A 229 2.51 -0.44 8.38
N THR A 230 3.05 0.44 9.22
CA THR A 230 2.75 1.88 9.28
C THR A 230 3.30 2.67 8.09
N GLN A 231 4.22 2.11 7.29
CA GLN A 231 4.68 2.66 6.01
C GLN A 231 3.79 2.14 4.87
N ALA A 232 2.92 2.97 4.30
CA ALA A 232 2.00 2.53 3.26
C ALA A 232 2.56 2.63 1.82
N ALA A 233 3.62 3.39 1.59
CA ALA A 233 4.11 3.66 0.24
C ALA A 233 5.00 2.52 -0.33
N PHE A 234 4.91 2.32 -1.64
CA PHE A 234 5.77 1.42 -2.46
C PHE A 234 5.68 -0.09 -2.16
N PHE A 235 4.67 -0.53 -1.39
CA PHE A 235 4.38 -1.94 -1.15
C PHE A 235 3.17 -2.41 -1.93
N VAL A 236 3.28 -3.57 -2.57
CA VAL A 236 2.13 -4.25 -3.17
C VAL A 236 1.11 -4.58 -2.08
N GLY A 237 -0.15 -4.21 -2.31
CA GLY A 237 -1.25 -4.46 -1.35
C GLY A 237 -1.41 -3.41 -0.24
N ARG A 238 -0.47 -2.46 -0.08
CA ARG A 238 -0.68 -1.28 0.79
C ARG A 238 -1.25 -0.14 -0.05
N ASN A 239 -2.26 0.55 0.45
CA ASN A 239 -3.01 1.55 -0.32
C ASN A 239 -2.90 2.93 0.34
N ILE A 240 -2.65 3.97 -0.45
CA ILE A 240 -2.66 5.38 -0.03
C ILE A 240 -3.96 5.78 0.69
N GLN A 241 -5.08 5.18 0.30
CA GLN A 241 -6.38 5.46 0.89
C GLN A 241 -6.50 4.97 2.34
N ASP A 242 -5.73 3.96 2.74
CA ASP A 242 -5.70 3.49 4.13
C ASP A 242 -5.18 4.62 5.05
N ASN A 243 -4.13 5.35 4.64
CA ASN A 243 -3.62 6.49 5.40
C ASN A 243 -4.62 7.64 5.48
N ASN A 244 -5.30 7.94 4.36
CA ASN A 244 -6.36 8.96 4.33
C ASN A 244 -7.48 8.63 5.34
N VAL A 245 -7.93 7.37 5.38
CA VAL A 245 -8.96 6.92 6.31
C VAL A 245 -8.48 6.97 7.75
N ILE A 246 -7.28 6.45 8.04
CA ILE A 246 -6.71 6.51 9.40
C ILE A 246 -6.64 7.96 9.88
N MET A 247 -6.20 8.89 9.04
CA MET A 247 -6.13 10.30 9.40
C MET A 247 -7.52 10.93 9.63
N GLN A 248 -8.52 10.58 8.81
CA GLN A 248 -9.91 10.98 9.06
C GLN A 248 -10.43 10.45 10.41
N GLU A 249 -10.08 9.21 10.77
CA GLU A 249 -10.47 8.60 12.05
C GLU A 249 -9.75 9.21 13.25
N ILE A 250 -8.49 9.63 13.10
CA ILE A 250 -7.73 10.40 14.11
C ILE A 250 -8.45 11.73 14.36
N ILE A 251 -8.67 12.53 13.32
CA ILE A 251 -9.33 13.84 13.42
C ILE A 251 -10.73 13.71 14.00
N HIS A 252 -11.49 12.70 13.58
CA HIS A 252 -12.81 12.43 14.14
C HIS A 252 -12.74 12.17 15.66
N SER A 253 -11.76 11.35 16.10
CA SER A 253 -11.59 11.03 17.52
C SER A 253 -11.15 12.24 18.33
N PHE A 254 -10.26 13.07 17.78
CA PHE A 254 -9.79 14.34 18.37
C PHE A 254 -10.93 15.33 18.60
N ASN A 255 -11.91 15.36 17.68
CA ASN A 255 -13.08 16.22 17.77
C ASN A 255 -14.15 15.71 18.74
N ARG A 256 -14.14 14.42 19.09
CA ARG A 256 -15.10 13.79 20.00
C ARG A 256 -14.56 13.58 21.41
N LYS A 257 -13.24 13.61 21.58
CA LYS A 257 -12.58 13.36 22.87
C LYS A 257 -13.04 14.40 23.90
N LYS A 258 -13.46 13.89 25.07
CA LYS A 258 -13.78 14.67 26.27
C LYS A 258 -12.83 14.25 27.39
N GLY A 259 -12.59 15.14 28.35
CA GLY A 259 -11.72 14.89 29.51
C GLY A 259 -10.43 15.70 29.48
N LYS A 260 -9.62 15.55 30.54
CA LYS A 260 -8.42 16.37 30.82
C LYS A 260 -7.26 16.09 29.86
N GLU A 261 -7.17 14.88 29.31
CA GLU A 261 -6.07 14.49 28.42
C GLU A 261 -6.36 14.84 26.95
N GLY A 262 -5.63 15.82 26.42
CA GLY A 262 -5.66 16.19 25.00
C GLY A 262 -4.73 15.31 24.13
N TYR A 263 -4.86 15.44 22.82
CA TYR A 263 -4.00 14.76 21.84
C TYR A 263 -3.47 15.75 20.80
N PHE A 264 -2.35 15.42 20.16
CA PHE A 264 -1.84 16.12 18.99
C PHE A 264 -1.59 15.16 17.82
N ALA A 265 -1.56 15.72 16.61
CA ALA A 265 -1.00 15.10 15.44
C ALA A 265 -0.08 16.10 14.73
N ILE A 266 1.13 15.69 14.37
CA ILE A 266 2.10 16.53 13.66
C ILE A 266 2.28 15.96 12.26
N LYS A 267 1.99 16.77 11.24
CA LYS A 267 2.37 16.49 9.86
C LYS A 267 3.73 17.09 9.59
N ILE A 268 4.74 16.24 9.48
CA ILE A 268 6.12 16.63 9.18
C ILE A 268 6.31 16.72 7.67
N ASP A 269 6.98 17.79 7.23
CA ASP A 269 7.46 17.95 5.85
C ASP A 269 9.00 17.90 5.87
N LEU A 270 9.61 17.09 5.01
CA LEU A 270 11.07 17.00 4.89
C LEU A 270 11.59 17.93 3.77
N VAL A 271 12.68 18.64 4.04
CA VAL A 271 13.35 19.47 3.03
C VAL A 271 14.04 18.56 2.03
N LYS A 272 13.60 18.58 0.76
CA LYS A 272 14.27 17.88 -0.35
C LYS A 272 14.62 16.43 0.01
N ALA A 273 13.59 15.66 0.39
CA ALA A 273 13.75 14.35 1.02
C ALA A 273 14.67 13.37 0.25
N TYR A 274 14.66 13.41 -1.08
CA TYR A 274 15.51 12.53 -1.90
C TYR A 274 16.93 13.08 -2.01
N ASP A 275 17.10 14.39 -2.19
CA ASP A 275 18.40 15.02 -2.47
C ASP A 275 19.33 15.08 -1.24
N ARG A 276 18.79 14.95 -0.02
CA ARG A 276 19.57 15.08 1.23
C ARG A 276 20.07 13.75 1.82
N LEU A 277 19.58 12.63 1.31
CA LEU A 277 19.77 11.35 1.98
C LEU A 277 21.24 10.91 1.94
N SER A 278 21.84 10.67 3.10
CA SER A 278 23.24 10.26 3.23
C SER A 278 23.46 8.84 2.69
N TRP A 279 24.43 8.68 1.77
CA TRP A 279 24.81 7.36 1.25
C TRP A 279 25.39 6.44 2.32
N LYS A 280 26.15 7.01 3.28
CA LYS A 280 26.66 6.24 4.42
C LYS A 280 25.53 5.69 5.28
N CYS A 281 24.45 6.46 5.47
CA CYS A 281 23.26 6.00 6.17
C CYS A 281 22.59 4.84 5.42
N ILE A 282 22.46 4.93 4.08
CA ILE A 282 21.89 3.86 3.26
C ILE A 282 22.70 2.57 3.40
N ASP A 283 24.02 2.63 3.21
CA ASP A 283 24.89 1.46 3.32
C ASP A 283 24.81 0.82 4.72
N HIS A 284 24.88 1.64 5.77
CA HIS A 284 24.77 1.17 7.15
C HIS A 284 23.42 0.52 7.45
N ASN A 285 22.32 1.06 6.95
CA ASN A 285 20.99 0.48 7.12
C ASN A 285 20.87 -0.87 6.42
N LEU A 286 21.40 -0.99 5.20
CA LEU A 286 21.44 -2.26 4.48
C LEU A 286 22.29 -3.30 5.20
N ASP A 287 23.43 -2.91 5.77
CA ASP A 287 24.25 -3.78 6.62
C ASP A 287 23.49 -4.25 7.86
N CYS A 288 22.83 -3.33 8.56
CA CYS A 288 22.01 -3.64 9.74
C CYS A 288 20.88 -4.61 9.39
N PHE A 289 20.21 -4.43 8.24
CA PHE A 289 19.21 -5.36 7.74
C PHE A 289 19.78 -6.71 7.33
N GLY A 290 21.10 -6.86 7.21
CA GLY A 290 21.76 -8.12 6.87
C GLY A 290 21.92 -8.33 5.36
N PHE A 291 21.87 -7.28 4.55
CA PHE A 291 22.19 -7.37 3.13
C PHE A 291 23.69 -7.67 2.94
N PRO A 292 24.05 -8.63 2.07
CA PRO A 292 25.43 -8.99 1.81
C PRO A 292 26.26 -7.83 1.25
N GLN A 293 27.55 -7.79 1.60
CA GLN A 293 28.47 -6.74 1.16
C GLN A 293 28.47 -6.53 -0.36
N LYS A 294 28.44 -7.61 -1.17
CA LYS A 294 28.37 -7.52 -2.64
C LYS A 294 27.14 -6.75 -3.12
N PHE A 295 25.97 -6.95 -2.49
CA PHE A 295 24.76 -6.22 -2.84
C PHE A 295 24.84 -4.75 -2.46
N ARG A 296 25.35 -4.48 -1.25
CA ARG A 296 25.55 -3.10 -0.80
C ARG A 296 26.53 -2.36 -1.70
N HIS A 297 27.58 -3.03 -2.18
CA HIS A 297 28.51 -2.49 -3.17
C HIS A 297 27.81 -2.12 -4.48
N TRP A 298 26.92 -2.96 -5.01
CA TRP A 298 26.09 -2.61 -6.17
C TRP A 298 25.24 -1.36 -5.93
N VAL A 299 24.58 -1.28 -4.76
CA VAL A 299 23.80 -0.09 -4.38
C VAL A 299 24.69 1.14 -4.30
N SER A 300 25.86 1.01 -3.68
CA SER A 300 26.86 2.08 -3.58
C SER A 300 27.28 2.56 -4.97
N GLN A 301 27.58 1.66 -5.90
CA GLN A 301 27.90 2.02 -7.28
C GLN A 301 26.75 2.78 -7.95
N CYS A 302 25.50 2.34 -7.77
CA CYS A 302 24.34 3.00 -8.38
C CYS A 302 24.17 4.44 -7.90
N ILE A 303 24.37 4.71 -6.61
CA ILE A 303 24.10 6.04 -6.04
C ILE A 303 25.32 6.98 -6.07
N SER A 304 26.54 6.46 -5.95
CA SER A 304 27.75 7.26 -5.74
C SER A 304 28.54 7.59 -7.01
N THR A 305 28.37 6.81 -8.09
CA THR A 305 29.10 7.04 -9.34
C THR A 305 28.38 7.96 -10.32
N THR A 306 27.19 8.45 -9.94
CA THR A 306 26.35 9.27 -10.80
C THR A 306 27.01 10.61 -11.13
N THR A 307 26.96 10.99 -12.40
CA THR A 307 27.26 12.36 -12.85
C THR A 307 25.99 13.02 -13.34
N LEU A 308 25.68 14.23 -12.86
CA LEU A 308 24.43 14.94 -13.12
C LEU A 308 24.66 16.18 -13.98
N ASN A 309 23.90 16.30 -15.08
CA ASN A 309 23.86 17.51 -15.92
C ASN A 309 22.48 18.15 -15.81
N ILE A 310 22.35 19.48 -15.79
CA ILE A 310 21.04 20.15 -15.72
C ILE A 310 20.56 20.45 -17.14
N CYS A 311 19.35 20.03 -17.50
CA CYS A 311 18.72 20.43 -18.76
C CYS A 311 18.01 21.78 -18.61
N LEU A 312 18.56 22.82 -19.24
CA LEU A 312 17.99 24.16 -19.31
C LEU A 312 17.74 24.53 -20.78
N ASN A 313 16.50 24.88 -21.12
CA ASN A 313 16.10 25.30 -22.48
C ASN A 313 16.54 24.34 -23.60
N GLY A 314 16.56 23.03 -23.31
CA GLY A 314 16.98 22.00 -24.26
C GLY A 314 18.49 21.80 -24.42
N GLY A 315 19.32 22.58 -23.69
CA GLY A 315 20.76 22.37 -23.57
C GLY A 315 21.14 21.69 -22.24
N GLN A 316 22.27 20.98 -22.23
CA GLN A 316 22.88 20.45 -21.00
C GLN A 316 23.83 21.51 -20.43
N VAL A 317 23.66 21.84 -19.15
CA VAL A 317 24.44 22.87 -18.46
C VAL A 317 25.01 22.31 -17.16
N GLY A 318 26.30 22.57 -16.94
CA GLY A 318 27.03 22.18 -15.76
C GLY A 318 27.28 20.67 -15.65
N LYS A 319 28.10 20.30 -14.68
CA LYS A 319 28.39 18.92 -14.29
C LYS A 319 28.46 18.86 -12.77
N ILE A 320 27.56 18.12 -12.16
CA ILE A 320 27.46 17.97 -10.71
C ILE A 320 27.81 16.54 -10.36
N MET A 321 28.79 16.38 -9.47
CA MET A 321 29.10 15.11 -8.81
C MET A 321 28.49 15.17 -7.41
N PRO A 322 27.34 14.52 -7.18
CA PRO A 322 26.70 14.54 -5.87
C PRO A 322 27.59 13.85 -4.83
N SER A 323 27.42 14.19 -3.56
CA SER A 323 28.03 13.50 -2.41
C SER A 323 26.99 12.84 -1.50
N CYS A 324 25.71 13.07 -1.79
CA CYS A 324 24.55 12.52 -1.12
C CYS A 324 23.33 12.60 -2.05
N GLY A 325 22.24 12.00 -1.60
CA GLY A 325 20.95 12.03 -2.27
C GLY A 325 20.74 10.85 -3.22
N ILE A 326 19.49 10.62 -3.58
CA ILE A 326 19.07 9.54 -4.48
C ILE A 326 18.26 10.11 -5.63
N MET A 327 18.37 9.49 -6.81
CA MET A 327 17.82 10.04 -8.05
C MET A 327 16.29 9.94 -8.10
N GLN A 328 15.63 11.06 -8.43
CA GLN A 328 14.18 11.09 -8.57
C GLN A 328 13.75 10.58 -9.95
N GLY A 329 13.08 9.42 -10.00
CA GLY A 329 12.72 8.75 -11.26
C GLY A 329 13.49 7.45 -11.50
N ASP A 330 14.47 7.16 -10.64
CA ASP A 330 15.22 5.91 -10.63
C ASP A 330 14.40 4.78 -9.96
N PRO A 331 14.31 3.56 -10.54
CA PRO A 331 13.56 2.45 -9.95
C PRO A 331 14.01 2.01 -8.55
N LEU A 332 15.29 2.16 -8.22
CA LEU A 332 15.86 1.75 -6.92
C LEU A 332 15.59 2.76 -5.80
N SER A 333 15.66 4.07 -6.11
CA SER A 333 15.54 5.15 -5.13
C SER A 333 14.35 5.04 -4.16
N PRO A 334 13.10 4.74 -4.59
CA PRO A 334 11.97 4.64 -3.65
C PRO A 334 12.19 3.60 -2.54
N TYR A 335 12.86 2.49 -2.86
CA TYR A 335 13.10 1.40 -1.92
C TYR A 335 14.22 1.73 -0.94
N LEU A 336 15.27 2.41 -1.40
CA LEU A 336 16.32 2.92 -0.51
C LEU A 336 15.77 3.99 0.45
N PHE A 337 14.88 4.85 -0.05
CA PHE A 337 14.25 5.88 0.78
C PHE A 337 13.44 5.27 1.92
N ILE A 338 12.58 4.27 1.66
CA ILE A 338 11.80 3.64 2.73
C ILE A 338 12.68 2.83 3.69
N CYS A 339 13.77 2.23 3.22
CA CYS A 339 14.76 1.58 4.08
C CYS A 339 15.41 2.58 5.04
N ALA A 340 15.71 3.79 4.58
CA ALA A 340 16.23 4.85 5.44
C ALA A 340 15.16 5.39 6.40
N ALA A 341 13.94 5.63 5.91
CA ALA A 341 12.83 6.12 6.73
C ALA A 341 12.43 5.14 7.85
N GLU A 342 12.67 3.84 7.66
CA GLU A 342 12.47 2.80 8.68
C GLU A 342 13.27 3.04 9.97
N VAL A 343 14.42 3.72 9.88
CA VAL A 343 15.20 4.11 11.07
C VAL A 343 14.36 4.97 12.01
N LEU A 344 13.60 5.92 11.47
CA LEU A 344 12.69 6.74 12.27
C LEU A 344 11.58 5.89 12.90
N SER A 345 11.00 4.95 12.14
CA SER A 345 10.01 4.02 12.67
C SER A 345 10.56 3.23 13.87
N ARG A 346 11.78 2.70 13.77
CA ARG A 346 12.44 1.96 14.85
C ARG A 346 12.73 2.83 16.08
N LEU A 347 13.16 4.07 15.89
CA LEU A 347 13.34 5.03 17.00
C LEU A 347 12.03 5.32 17.73
N LEU A 348 10.93 5.48 16.99
CA LEU A 348 9.61 5.73 17.55
C LEU A 348 9.07 4.50 18.30
N GLU A 349 9.25 3.30 17.76
CA GLU A 349 8.88 2.04 18.43
C GLU A 349 9.73 1.78 19.69
N GLU A 350 11.02 2.11 19.67
CA GLU A 350 11.87 2.02 20.86
C GLU A 350 11.39 3.00 21.95
N ALA A 351 11.07 4.24 21.58
CA ALA A 351 10.53 5.23 22.49
C ALA A 351 9.14 4.85 23.04
N LEU A 352 8.32 4.16 22.24
CA LEU A 352 7.05 3.58 22.65
C LEU A 352 7.26 2.44 23.66
N GLY A 353 8.18 1.52 23.39
CA GLY A 353 8.52 0.41 24.28
C GLY A 353 9.09 0.85 25.63
N LYS A 354 9.83 1.97 25.66
CA LYS A 354 10.33 2.61 26.89
C LYS A 354 9.29 3.44 27.63
N GLY A 355 8.12 3.68 27.04
CA GLY A 355 7.06 4.52 27.61
C GLY A 355 7.35 6.03 27.59
N ASN A 356 8.37 6.47 26.84
CA ASN A 356 8.63 7.90 26.60
C ASN A 356 7.58 8.52 25.69
N ILE A 357 7.10 7.71 24.74
CA ILE A 357 5.95 7.98 23.88
C ILE A 357 4.87 6.97 24.25
N GLN A 358 3.60 7.37 24.24
CA GLN A 358 2.48 6.46 24.47
C GLN A 358 1.59 6.30 23.25
N GLY A 359 1.65 7.27 22.32
CA GLY A 359 0.79 7.31 21.16
C GLY A 359 -0.67 7.46 21.56
N ILE A 360 -1.57 7.09 20.65
CA ILE A 360 -3.01 7.14 20.88
C ILE A 360 -3.68 5.80 20.60
N ARG A 361 -4.86 5.58 21.20
CA ARG A 361 -5.76 4.51 20.81
C ARG A 361 -7.09 5.11 20.36
N LEU A 362 -7.52 4.76 19.15
CA LEU A 362 -8.80 5.25 18.59
C LEU A 362 -10.01 4.48 19.16
N SER A 363 -9.78 3.34 19.82
CA SER A 363 -10.76 2.58 20.59
C SER A 363 -10.07 1.81 21.72
N ARG A 364 -10.81 1.38 22.75
CA ARG A 364 -10.22 0.74 23.95
C ARG A 364 -9.40 -0.52 23.64
N GLY A 365 -9.88 -1.35 22.71
CA GLY A 365 -9.20 -2.57 22.23
C GLY A 365 -8.51 -2.42 20.87
N GLY A 366 -8.36 -1.19 20.38
CA GLY A 366 -7.70 -0.93 19.10
C GLY A 366 -6.18 -0.92 19.21
N PRO A 367 -5.47 -1.00 18.08
CA PRO A 367 -4.02 -0.89 18.06
C PRO A 367 -3.57 0.49 18.55
N ILE A 368 -2.38 0.54 19.15
CA ILE A 368 -1.71 1.80 19.47
C ILE A 368 -1.22 2.42 18.17
N LEU A 369 -1.44 3.72 18.02
CA LEU A 369 -1.03 4.49 16.86
C LEU A 369 -0.14 5.65 17.32
N SER A 370 1.13 5.61 16.93
CA SER A 370 2.14 6.63 17.22
C SER A 370 2.57 7.38 15.95
N TYR A 371 2.58 6.72 14.79
CA TYR A 371 2.91 7.32 13.51
C TYR A 371 2.28 6.59 12.31
N ILE A 372 2.11 7.29 11.19
CA ILE A 372 1.81 6.72 9.87
C ILE A 372 2.63 7.42 8.80
N PHE A 373 3.25 6.65 7.90
CA PHE A 373 4.10 7.16 6.83
C PHE A 373 3.53 6.84 5.46
N PHE A 374 3.72 7.76 4.52
CA PHE A 374 3.57 7.52 3.10
C PHE A 374 4.76 8.16 2.38
N ALA A 375 5.83 7.39 2.20
CA ALA A 375 7.11 7.91 1.72
C ALA A 375 7.57 9.10 2.58
N ASP A 376 7.70 10.30 2.00
CA ASP A 376 8.13 11.54 2.64
C ASP A 376 7.03 12.25 3.45
N ASP A 377 5.76 11.88 3.27
CA ASP A 377 4.63 12.42 4.05
C ASP A 377 4.52 11.66 5.39
N LEU A 378 5.01 12.27 6.48
CA LEU A 378 5.02 11.66 7.82
C LEU A 378 3.98 12.30 8.73
N ILE A 379 3.20 11.47 9.44
CA ILE A 379 2.29 11.90 10.51
C ILE A 379 2.73 11.26 11.82
N LEU A 380 2.93 12.07 12.86
CA LEU A 380 3.19 11.64 14.24
C LEU A 380 1.95 11.93 15.10
N VAL A 381 1.60 11.06 16.03
CA VAL A 381 0.34 11.17 16.80
C VAL A 381 0.56 10.78 18.27
N GLY A 382 0.27 11.69 19.20
CA GLY A 382 0.57 11.48 20.63
C GLY A 382 -0.35 12.24 21.57
N ARG A 383 -0.11 12.12 22.89
CA ARG A 383 -0.80 12.94 23.90
C ARG A 383 -0.28 14.35 23.91
N ALA A 384 -1.18 15.30 24.10
CA ALA A 384 -0.86 16.72 24.19
C ALA A 384 -0.24 17.06 25.56
N ASN A 385 1.04 16.72 25.69
CA ASN A 385 1.90 17.16 26.78
C ASN A 385 3.32 17.44 26.25
N LEU A 386 4.07 18.29 26.96
CA LEU A 386 5.40 18.73 26.55
C LEU A 386 6.41 17.57 26.47
N ARG A 387 6.38 16.65 27.45
CA ARG A 387 7.32 15.53 27.53
C ARG A 387 7.23 14.60 26.32
N GLU A 388 6.02 14.23 25.93
CA GLU A 388 5.78 13.35 24.79
C GLU A 388 6.10 14.09 23.48
N ALA A 389 5.71 15.36 23.33
CA ALA A 389 6.07 16.18 22.17
C ALA A 389 7.59 16.29 22.00
N GLN A 390 8.34 16.57 23.08
CA GLN A 390 9.80 16.58 23.08
C GLN A 390 10.38 15.21 22.73
N SER A 391 9.81 14.12 23.26
CA SER A 391 10.28 12.76 22.96
C SER A 391 10.14 12.41 21.47
N TYR A 392 9.02 12.78 20.84
CA TYR A 392 8.85 12.68 19.39
C TYR A 392 9.89 13.50 18.64
N TRP A 393 10.11 14.74 19.07
CA TRP A 393 11.05 15.65 18.44
C TRP A 393 12.50 15.17 18.53
N SER A 394 12.94 14.67 19.69
CA SER A 394 14.27 14.09 19.86
C SER A 394 14.50 12.85 18.99
N CYS A 395 13.46 12.02 18.75
CA CYS A 395 13.57 10.91 17.80
C CYS A 395 13.76 11.42 16.37
N LEU A 396 13.04 12.48 16.00
CA LEU A 396 13.12 13.09 14.68
C LEU A 396 14.46 13.79 14.43
N GLU A 397 15.02 14.47 15.44
CA GLU A 397 16.34 15.10 15.38
C GLU A 397 17.43 14.04 15.21
N LYS A 398 17.44 12.99 16.03
CA LYS A 398 18.38 11.85 15.87
C LYS A 398 18.30 11.24 14.47
N PHE A 399 17.09 11.03 13.96
CA PHE A 399 16.92 10.54 12.59
C PHE A 399 17.50 11.52 11.55
N CYS A 400 17.26 12.81 11.69
CA CYS A 400 17.79 13.83 10.79
C CYS A 400 19.32 13.85 10.82
N ASP A 401 19.92 13.79 12.01
CA ASP A 401 21.36 13.77 12.21
C ASP A 401 22.02 12.56 11.55
N TRP A 402 21.42 11.37 11.69
CA TRP A 402 21.96 10.13 11.11
C TRP A 402 21.75 10.01 9.60
N SER A 403 20.61 10.48 9.10
CA SER A 403 20.22 10.31 7.69
C SER A 403 20.62 11.48 6.78
N GLY A 404 21.01 12.63 7.34
CA GLY A 404 21.21 13.87 6.60
C GLY A 404 19.90 14.62 6.27
N GLN A 405 18.75 14.07 6.67
CA GLN A 405 17.45 14.69 6.49
C GLN A 405 17.32 15.99 7.29
N LYS A 406 16.36 16.82 6.91
CA LYS A 406 16.05 18.05 7.64
C LYS A 406 14.55 18.33 7.61
N VAL A 407 13.98 18.64 8.77
CA VAL A 407 12.58 19.03 8.89
C VAL A 407 12.37 20.44 8.34
N ASN A 408 11.32 20.60 7.54
CA ASN A 408 10.85 21.88 7.06
C ASN A 408 9.83 22.46 8.05
N LYS A 409 10.30 23.20 9.06
CA LYS A 409 9.44 23.77 10.11
C LYS A 409 8.34 24.70 9.57
N LEU A 410 8.55 25.35 8.43
CA LEU A 410 7.58 26.26 7.81
C LEU A 410 6.40 25.53 7.14
N LYS A 411 6.61 24.29 6.68
CA LYS A 411 5.56 23.46 6.08
C LYS A 411 5.02 22.38 7.00
N THR A 412 5.76 22.10 8.07
CA THR A 412 5.32 21.22 9.15
C THR A 412 4.13 21.87 9.85
N SER A 413 3.10 21.08 10.14
CA SER A 413 1.86 21.57 10.78
C SER A 413 1.46 20.68 11.95
N ILE A 414 0.90 21.28 12.99
CA ILE A 414 0.43 20.58 14.18
C ILE A 414 -1.07 20.78 14.39
N PHE A 415 -1.74 19.71 14.76
CA PHE A 415 -3.18 19.65 15.01
C PHE A 415 -3.42 19.18 16.43
N PHE A 416 -4.42 19.76 17.10
CA PHE A 416 -4.75 19.42 18.47
C PHE A 416 -6.19 18.94 18.59
N GLY A 417 -6.43 18.03 19.53
CA GLY A 417 -7.78 17.65 19.95
C GLY A 417 -8.53 18.83 20.55
N LYS A 418 -9.85 18.87 20.38
CA LYS A 418 -10.69 20.00 20.86
C LYS A 418 -10.54 20.24 22.36
N ASN A 419 -10.29 19.18 23.14
CA ASN A 419 -10.11 19.23 24.59
C ASN A 419 -8.68 19.61 25.03
N THR A 420 -7.78 19.92 24.12
CA THR A 420 -6.42 20.41 24.46
C THR A 420 -6.47 21.89 24.81
N LEU A 421 -6.02 22.25 26.00
CA LEU A 421 -5.98 23.63 26.51
C LEU A 421 -5.11 24.55 25.65
N GLU A 422 -5.53 25.80 25.45
CA GLU A 422 -4.82 26.81 24.65
C GLU A 422 -3.36 27.00 25.08
N GLY A 423 -3.11 27.05 26.40
CA GLY A 423 -1.77 27.16 26.97
C GLY A 423 -0.87 25.97 26.63
N MET A 424 -1.43 24.75 26.63
CA MET A 424 -0.70 23.55 26.23
C MET A 424 -0.42 23.54 24.72
N ARG A 425 -1.35 24.02 23.89
CA ARG A 425 -1.13 24.15 22.44
C ARG A 425 0.03 25.09 22.13
N ARG A 426 0.05 26.27 22.77
CA ARG A 426 1.15 27.24 22.65
C ARG A 426 2.46 26.64 23.15
N GLY A 427 2.49 26.08 24.35
CA GLY A 427 3.69 25.47 24.91
C GLY A 427 4.29 24.39 24.01
N ILE A 428 3.47 23.52 23.39
CA ILE A 428 3.95 22.53 22.43
C ILE A 428 4.45 23.20 21.13
N LYS A 429 3.72 24.17 20.56
CA LYS A 429 4.16 24.90 19.36
C LYS A 429 5.51 25.58 19.59
N ASP A 430 5.68 26.25 20.73
CA ASP A 430 6.90 26.98 21.12
C ASP A 430 8.06 26.01 21.34
N THR A 431 7.83 24.92 22.07
CA THR A 431 8.86 23.89 22.34
C THR A 431 9.39 23.26 21.07
N LEU A 432 8.54 23.02 20.08
CA LEU A 432 8.93 22.43 18.79
C LEU A 432 9.44 23.49 17.79
N GLY A 433 9.17 24.77 18.05
CA GLY A 433 9.41 25.88 17.13
C GLY A 433 8.58 25.77 15.85
N ILE A 434 7.32 25.32 15.96
CA ILE A 434 6.40 25.16 14.82
C ILE A 434 5.34 26.27 14.88
N ASN A 435 5.52 27.30 14.05
CA ASN A 435 4.65 28.47 13.99
C ASN A 435 3.63 28.40 12.84
N SER A 436 3.23 27.20 12.43
CA SER A 436 2.34 27.04 11.29
C SER A 436 0.95 27.64 11.56
N PRO A 437 0.40 28.47 10.66
CA PRO A 437 -0.95 29.02 10.80
C PRO A 437 -2.00 27.91 10.78
N ASP A 438 -3.04 28.07 11.60
CA ASP A 438 -4.17 27.16 11.63
C ASP A 438 -4.98 27.36 10.34
N GLY A 439 -4.92 26.39 9.41
CA GLY A 439 -5.53 26.52 8.08
C GLY A 439 -5.98 25.19 7.47
N VAL A 440 -6.56 25.23 6.26
CA VAL A 440 -7.01 24.04 5.52
C VAL A 440 -5.79 23.24 5.07
N VAL A 441 -5.33 22.31 5.90
CA VAL A 441 -4.21 21.44 5.56
C VAL A 441 -4.70 20.29 4.68
N LYS A 442 -4.02 20.10 3.54
CA LYS A 442 -4.18 18.92 2.69
C LYS A 442 -3.21 17.82 3.13
N TYR A 443 -3.67 16.58 3.12
CA TYR A 443 -2.84 15.38 3.29
C TYR A 443 -3.10 14.45 2.10
N LEU A 444 -2.02 14.01 1.46
CA LEU A 444 -2.09 13.17 0.27
C LEU A 444 -3.08 13.70 -0.78
N GLY A 445 -3.17 15.02 -0.97
CA GLY A 445 -4.06 15.65 -1.94
C GLY A 445 -5.53 15.84 -1.51
N LEU A 446 -5.96 15.36 -0.35
CA LEU A 446 -7.31 15.57 0.19
C LEU A 446 -7.33 16.55 1.37
N PRO A 447 -8.41 17.34 1.54
CA PRO A 447 -8.56 18.21 2.71
C PRO A 447 -8.71 17.37 3.98
N LEU A 448 -7.90 17.66 5.00
CA LEU A 448 -7.94 16.95 6.28
C LEU A 448 -9.17 17.32 7.12
N PHE A 449 -9.48 18.61 7.18
CA PHE A 449 -10.63 19.13 7.91
C PHE A 449 -11.77 19.36 6.96
N ARG A 450 -12.95 18.85 7.33
CA ARG A 450 -14.19 19.17 6.63
C ARG A 450 -14.71 20.49 7.16
N SER A 451 -14.89 21.47 6.29
CA SER A 451 -15.52 22.73 6.65
C SER A 451 -17.02 22.53 6.91
N LYS A 452 -17.67 23.56 7.47
CA LYS A 452 -19.13 23.57 7.60
C LYS A 452 -19.81 23.46 6.23
N GLN A 453 -19.15 23.94 5.17
CA GLN A 453 -19.59 23.86 3.78
C GLN A 453 -18.97 22.65 3.07
N LYS A 454 -19.59 21.48 3.25
CA LYS A 454 -19.08 20.19 2.74
C LYS A 454 -18.74 20.18 1.24
N ASP A 455 -19.43 20.98 0.43
CA ASP A 455 -19.21 21.06 -1.01
C ASP A 455 -17.97 21.91 -1.36
N ALA A 456 -17.67 22.94 -0.57
CA ALA A 456 -16.56 23.85 -0.84
C ALA A 456 -15.20 23.15 -0.78
N ASP A 457 -15.06 22.17 0.12
CA ASP A 457 -13.84 21.39 0.31
C ASP A 457 -13.46 20.57 -0.94
N PHE A 458 -14.42 20.31 -1.83
CA PHE A 458 -14.25 19.51 -3.05
C PHE A 458 -14.42 20.32 -4.34
N ASN A 459 -14.60 21.64 -4.26
CA ASN A 459 -14.67 22.50 -5.44
C ASN A 459 -13.41 22.39 -6.32
N PHE A 460 -12.25 22.09 -5.74
CA PHE A 460 -11.03 21.85 -6.51
C PHE A 460 -11.19 20.77 -7.59
N ILE A 461 -12.11 19.80 -7.40
CA ILE A 461 -12.40 18.77 -8.41
C ILE A 461 -13.10 19.41 -9.61
N LEU A 462 -14.08 20.27 -9.36
CA LEU A 462 -14.79 21.02 -10.39
C LEU A 462 -13.85 21.98 -11.11
N ASP A 463 -13.00 22.70 -10.37
CA ASP A 463 -12.05 23.66 -10.93
C ASP A 463 -11.05 22.94 -11.85
N ASN A 464 -10.52 21.80 -11.42
CA ASN A 464 -9.64 20.98 -12.23
C ASN A 464 -10.35 20.44 -13.49
N LEU A 465 -11.59 19.96 -13.36
CA LEU A 465 -12.38 19.48 -14.50
C LEU A 465 -12.64 20.59 -15.51
N THR A 466 -13.08 21.75 -15.02
CA THR A 466 -13.38 22.93 -15.83
C THR A 466 -12.14 23.40 -16.56
N SER A 467 -11.02 23.54 -15.85
CA SER A 467 -9.73 23.93 -16.45
C SER A 467 -9.28 22.96 -17.53
N LYS A 468 -9.45 21.64 -17.34
CA LYS A 468 -9.12 20.64 -18.36
C LYS A 468 -10.05 20.72 -19.57
N MET A 469 -11.35 20.83 -19.35
CA MET A 469 -12.35 20.88 -20.41
C MET A 469 -12.25 22.16 -21.25
N GLN A 470 -11.99 23.31 -20.61
CA GLN A 470 -11.71 24.57 -21.32
C GLN A 470 -10.43 24.48 -22.16
N GLY A 471 -9.41 23.78 -21.65
CA GLY A 471 -8.18 23.51 -22.38
C GLY A 471 -8.34 22.51 -23.54
N TRP A 472 -9.44 21.76 -23.59
CA TRP A 472 -9.75 20.83 -24.67
C TRP A 472 -10.55 21.54 -25.75
N LYS A 473 -9.96 21.70 -26.94
CA LYS A 473 -10.66 22.22 -28.13
C LYS A 473 -11.68 21.17 -28.60
N ALA A 474 -12.86 21.12 -27.98
CA ALA A 474 -13.89 20.10 -28.27
C ALA A 474 -14.26 20.05 -29.76
N LYS A 475 -14.26 21.20 -30.44
CA LYS A 475 -14.51 21.33 -31.90
C LYS A 475 -13.49 20.66 -32.80
N THR A 476 -12.26 20.47 -32.33
CA THR A 476 -11.19 19.82 -33.11
C THR A 476 -11.07 18.33 -32.81
N LEU A 477 -11.96 17.77 -31.99
CA LEU A 477 -11.93 16.37 -31.56
C LEU A 477 -13.12 15.61 -32.16
N SER A 478 -12.85 14.41 -32.68
CA SER A 478 -13.92 13.47 -33.01
C SER A 478 -14.69 13.06 -31.74
N LYS A 479 -15.90 12.51 -31.91
CA LYS A 479 -16.69 12.00 -30.78
C LYS A 479 -15.96 10.87 -30.04
N GLU A 480 -15.20 10.04 -30.74
CA GLU A 480 -14.36 8.99 -30.13
C GLU A 480 -13.22 9.62 -29.30
N GLY A 481 -12.61 10.69 -29.80
CA GLY A 481 -11.61 11.47 -29.08
C GLY A 481 -12.17 12.08 -27.79
N GLN A 482 -13.34 12.71 -27.87
CA GLN A 482 -14.06 13.25 -26.71
C GLN A 482 -14.39 12.15 -25.69
N ALA A 483 -14.93 11.01 -26.14
CA ALA A 483 -15.24 9.88 -25.27
C ALA A 483 -13.98 9.34 -24.56
N THR A 484 -12.86 9.32 -25.26
CA THR A 484 -11.57 8.87 -24.72
C THR A 484 -11.07 9.81 -23.62
N LEU A 485 -11.13 11.13 -23.82
CA LEU A 485 -10.76 12.12 -22.80
C LEU A 485 -11.69 12.09 -21.58
N ILE A 486 -13.01 11.94 -21.81
CA ILE A 486 -13.99 11.78 -20.74
C ILE A 486 -13.64 10.57 -19.87
N LYS A 487 -13.40 9.41 -20.48
CA LYS A 487 -13.13 8.18 -19.72
C LYS A 487 -11.76 8.18 -19.04
N SER A 488 -10.73 8.67 -19.73
CA SER A 488 -9.34 8.60 -19.23
C SER A 488 -9.00 9.70 -18.23
N VAL A 489 -9.65 10.88 -18.33
CA VAL A 489 -9.34 12.04 -17.49
C VAL A 489 -10.58 12.52 -16.73
N GLY A 490 -11.68 12.83 -17.42
CA GLY A 490 -12.87 13.45 -16.82
C GLY A 490 -13.46 12.61 -15.68
N LEU A 491 -13.85 11.38 -15.97
CA LEU A 491 -14.40 10.42 -15.00
C LEU A 491 -13.35 9.92 -14.01
N ALA A 492 -12.06 9.98 -14.36
CA ALA A 492 -10.97 9.50 -13.52
C ALA A 492 -10.56 10.51 -12.42
N LEU A 493 -10.69 11.82 -12.68
CA LEU A 493 -10.27 12.87 -11.75
C LEU A 493 -10.97 12.78 -10.37
N PRO A 494 -12.31 12.61 -10.27
CA PRO A 494 -13.00 12.53 -8.98
C PRO A 494 -12.73 11.22 -8.22
N ILE A 495 -12.27 10.15 -8.90
CA ILE A 495 -12.11 8.80 -8.33
C ILE A 495 -11.29 8.84 -7.05
N TYR A 496 -10.18 9.59 -7.05
CA TYR A 496 -9.28 9.65 -5.92
C TYR A 496 -9.95 10.13 -4.62
N ALA A 497 -10.81 11.16 -4.72
CA ALA A 497 -11.58 11.66 -3.58
C ALA A 497 -12.76 10.73 -3.22
N MET A 498 -13.44 10.18 -4.24
CA MET A 498 -14.57 9.27 -4.06
C MET A 498 -14.20 7.97 -3.35
N GLN A 499 -12.93 7.56 -3.41
CA GLN A 499 -12.44 6.36 -2.72
C GLN A 499 -12.55 6.43 -1.20
N THR A 500 -12.52 7.62 -0.59
CA THR A 500 -12.60 7.77 0.87
C THR A 500 -13.68 8.75 1.32
N THR A 501 -14.34 9.43 0.39
CA THR A 501 -15.38 10.41 0.72
C THR A 501 -16.62 10.22 -0.13
N LYS A 502 -17.78 10.25 0.53
CA LYS A 502 -19.07 10.44 -0.13
C LYS A 502 -19.24 11.90 -0.50
N LEU A 503 -19.25 12.20 -1.80
CA LEU A 503 -19.58 13.51 -2.35
C LEU A 503 -21.09 13.77 -2.21
N SER A 504 -21.48 15.04 -2.14
CA SER A 504 -22.90 15.40 -2.11
C SER A 504 -23.57 15.13 -3.46
N ASN A 505 -24.88 14.86 -3.46
CA ASN A 505 -25.63 14.68 -4.71
C ASN A 505 -25.51 15.93 -5.61
N ARG A 506 -25.43 17.13 -5.02
CA ARG A 506 -25.25 18.38 -5.76
C ARG A 506 -23.91 18.38 -6.51
N LEU A 507 -22.81 18.07 -5.83
CA LEU A 507 -21.48 18.05 -6.43
C LEU A 507 -21.37 16.97 -7.52
N VAL A 508 -21.88 15.78 -7.24
CA VAL A 508 -21.91 14.66 -8.19
C VAL A 508 -22.69 15.01 -9.46
N ASN A 509 -23.87 15.62 -9.32
CA ASN A 509 -24.67 16.06 -10.46
C ASN A 509 -23.98 17.18 -11.25
N ARG A 510 -23.22 18.07 -10.59
CA ARG A 510 -22.41 19.10 -11.27
C ARG A 510 -21.26 18.48 -12.07
N ILE A 511 -20.58 17.46 -11.51
CA ILE A 511 -19.52 16.72 -12.23
C ILE A 511 -20.09 16.05 -13.47
N ASP A 512 -21.18 15.28 -13.33
CA ASP A 512 -21.83 14.62 -14.47
C ASP A 512 -22.37 15.65 -15.48
N GLY A 513 -22.84 16.81 -15.01
CA GLY A 513 -23.24 17.95 -15.83
C GLY A 513 -22.10 18.46 -16.71
N LEU A 514 -20.95 18.82 -16.11
CA LEU A 514 -19.78 19.30 -16.87
C LEU A 514 -19.30 18.29 -17.93
N ILE A 515 -19.28 17.00 -17.57
CA ILE A 515 -18.87 15.94 -18.51
C ILE A 515 -19.87 15.81 -19.66
N ARG A 516 -21.17 15.88 -19.35
CA ARG A 516 -22.24 15.84 -20.34
C ARG A 516 -22.21 17.05 -21.27
N ASP A 517 -21.98 18.23 -20.72
CA ASP A 517 -21.90 19.48 -21.47
C ASP A 517 -20.68 19.45 -22.41
N PHE A 518 -19.54 18.91 -21.96
CA PHE A 518 -18.39 18.66 -22.82
C PHE A 518 -18.69 17.65 -23.95
N TRP A 519 -19.44 16.58 -23.65
CA TRP A 519 -19.82 15.57 -24.65
C TRP A 519 -20.74 16.11 -25.74
N TRP A 520 -21.75 16.90 -25.38
CA TRP A 520 -22.71 17.45 -26.34
C TRP A 520 -22.22 18.72 -27.01
N GLY A 521 -21.17 19.35 -26.49
CA GLY A 521 -20.60 20.58 -26.99
C GLY A 521 -21.27 21.78 -26.32
N PHE A 522 -20.60 22.37 -25.34
CA PHE A 522 -21.02 23.61 -24.70
C PHE A 522 -20.01 24.70 -25.03
N GLU A 523 -20.48 25.79 -25.64
CA GLU A 523 -19.69 27.00 -25.86
C GLU A 523 -20.49 28.25 -25.54
N LYS A 524 -19.94 29.09 -24.65
CA LYS A 524 -20.40 30.47 -24.38
C LYS A 524 -21.93 30.65 -24.32
N GLY A 525 -22.64 29.73 -23.64
CA GLY A 525 -24.09 29.82 -23.44
C GLY A 525 -24.96 29.09 -24.47
N ASN A 526 -24.37 28.51 -25.52
CA ASN A 526 -25.09 27.62 -26.45
C ASN A 526 -24.92 26.16 -26.01
N HIS A 527 -26.05 25.53 -25.67
CA HIS A 527 -26.11 24.11 -25.34
C HIS A 527 -26.21 23.29 -26.63
N GLY A 528 -25.26 22.37 -26.85
CA GLY A 528 -25.37 21.38 -27.92
C GLY A 528 -26.61 20.50 -27.75
N LEU A 529 -27.17 20.04 -28.87
CA LEU A 529 -28.39 19.22 -28.87
C LEU A 529 -28.13 17.87 -28.18
N HIS A 530 -28.88 17.59 -27.11
CA HIS A 530 -28.82 16.32 -26.40
C HIS A 530 -29.63 15.25 -27.14
N LEU A 531 -29.00 14.56 -28.11
CA LEU A 531 -29.66 13.53 -28.92
C LEU A 531 -30.04 12.27 -28.11
N ARG A 532 -29.39 12.04 -26.96
CA ARG A 532 -29.65 10.87 -26.12
C ARG A 532 -29.50 11.19 -24.64
N ALA A 533 -30.34 10.60 -23.81
CA ALA A 533 -30.26 10.78 -22.36
C ALA A 533 -28.92 10.29 -21.79
N TRP A 534 -28.37 11.03 -20.82
CA TRP A 534 -27.11 10.70 -20.14
C TRP A 534 -27.10 9.28 -19.56
N ASP A 535 -28.23 8.87 -19.00
CA ASP A 535 -28.45 7.54 -18.44
C ASP A 535 -28.23 6.43 -19.47
N LYS A 536 -28.63 6.65 -20.72
CA LYS A 536 -28.41 5.70 -21.81
C LYS A 536 -26.96 5.69 -22.30
N LEU A 537 -26.28 6.83 -22.26
CA LEU A 537 -24.85 6.91 -22.55
C LEU A 537 -24.00 6.20 -21.48
N CYS A 538 -24.47 6.17 -20.24
CA CYS A 538 -23.79 5.50 -19.14
C CYS A 538 -23.96 3.97 -19.13
N LEU A 539 -24.82 3.41 -19.99
CA LEU A 539 -24.95 1.96 -20.08
C LEU A 539 -23.66 1.33 -20.66
N PRO A 540 -23.36 0.07 -20.32
CA PRO A 540 -22.33 -0.71 -20.99
C PRO A 540 -22.51 -0.71 -22.52
N LYS A 541 -21.40 -0.88 -23.24
CA LYS A 541 -21.43 -1.00 -24.71
C LYS A 541 -22.31 -2.16 -25.19
N SER A 542 -22.31 -3.26 -24.45
CA SER A 542 -23.17 -4.43 -24.72
C SER A 542 -24.67 -4.12 -24.63
N LEU A 543 -25.05 -3.08 -23.87
CA LEU A 543 -26.43 -2.61 -23.74
C LEU A 543 -26.68 -1.35 -24.58
N GLY A 544 -25.84 -1.09 -25.59
CA GLY A 544 -25.98 0.01 -26.54
C GLY A 544 -25.63 1.39 -25.96
N GLY A 545 -24.92 1.47 -24.84
CA GLY A 545 -24.38 2.71 -24.28
C GLY A 545 -22.91 2.97 -24.66
N LEU A 546 -22.35 4.05 -24.14
CA LEU A 546 -20.93 4.39 -24.35
C LEU A 546 -20.02 3.89 -23.24
N GLY A 547 -20.56 3.36 -22.15
CA GLY A 547 -19.81 2.95 -20.97
C GLY A 547 -19.23 4.13 -20.19
N PHE A 548 -19.90 5.29 -20.22
CA PHE A 548 -19.64 6.32 -19.21
C PHE A 548 -20.17 5.85 -17.86
N GLN A 549 -19.59 6.35 -16.77
CA GLN A 549 -20.00 5.95 -15.43
C GLN A 549 -20.62 7.14 -14.74
N LYS A 550 -21.82 6.98 -14.18
CA LYS A 550 -22.41 8.04 -13.35
C LYS A 550 -21.57 8.20 -12.10
N THR A 551 -21.19 9.44 -11.80
CA THR A 551 -20.31 9.76 -10.67
C THR A 551 -20.93 9.29 -9.35
N LYS A 552 -22.27 9.32 -9.22
CA LYS A 552 -23.01 8.87 -8.02
C LYS A 552 -22.79 7.39 -7.73
N GLU A 553 -23.01 6.56 -8.74
CA GLU A 553 -22.95 5.11 -8.65
C GLU A 553 -21.51 4.67 -8.39
N MET A 554 -20.56 5.31 -9.07
CA MET A 554 -19.13 5.06 -8.89
C MET A 554 -18.66 5.42 -7.48
N ASN A 555 -19.13 6.55 -6.92
CA ASN A 555 -18.81 6.91 -5.54
C ASN A 555 -19.32 5.87 -4.53
N ILE A 556 -20.56 5.41 -4.70
CA ILE A 556 -21.14 4.41 -3.79
C ILE A 556 -20.40 3.07 -3.93
N ALA A 557 -20.02 2.67 -5.13
CA ALA A 557 -19.24 1.46 -5.36
C ALA A 557 -17.87 1.50 -4.69
N PHE A 558 -17.18 2.63 -4.72
CA PHE A 558 -15.93 2.79 -3.96
C PHE A 558 -16.13 2.67 -2.45
N LEU A 559 -17.25 3.14 -1.91
CA LEU A 559 -17.59 2.95 -0.49
C LEU A 559 -17.93 1.48 -0.20
N ALA A 560 -18.62 0.79 -1.11
CA ALA A 560 -18.88 -0.65 -1.01
C ALA A 560 -17.57 -1.45 -1.05
N LYS A 561 -16.57 -1.03 -1.84
CA LYS A 561 -15.23 -1.65 -1.87
C LYS A 561 -14.59 -1.72 -0.49
N TRP A 562 -14.79 -0.71 0.35
CA TRP A 562 -14.30 -0.72 1.73
C TRP A 562 -15.01 -1.75 2.59
N GLY A 563 -16.33 -1.85 2.47
CA GLY A 563 -17.08 -2.90 3.17
C GLY A 563 -16.67 -4.29 2.73
N TRP A 564 -16.44 -4.49 1.42
CA TRP A 564 -15.88 -5.73 0.88
C TRP A 564 -14.49 -6.05 1.46
N LYS A 565 -13.64 -5.03 1.63
CA LYS A 565 -12.31 -5.18 2.23
C LYS A 565 -12.39 -5.62 3.70
N ILE A 566 -13.35 -5.10 4.46
CA ILE A 566 -13.64 -5.50 5.85
C ILE A 566 -14.20 -6.92 5.90
N LEU A 567 -15.15 -7.27 5.04
CA LEU A 567 -15.75 -8.61 5.00
C LEU A 567 -14.74 -9.72 4.70
N ASN A 568 -13.73 -9.42 3.88
CA ASN A 568 -12.66 -10.37 3.57
C ASN A 568 -11.57 -10.45 4.65
N GLY A 569 -11.74 -9.80 5.80
CA GLY A 569 -10.79 -9.88 6.91
C GLY A 569 -9.41 -9.30 6.57
N CYS A 570 -9.37 -8.19 5.81
CA CYS A 570 -8.12 -7.58 5.41
C CYS A 570 -7.26 -7.19 6.63
N GLN A 571 -6.03 -7.68 6.67
CA GLN A 571 -5.13 -7.47 7.80
C GLN A 571 -4.40 -6.11 7.82
N SER A 572 -4.83 -5.14 7.01
CA SER A 572 -4.21 -3.82 7.00
C SER A 572 -4.45 -3.09 8.32
N LEU A 573 -3.52 -2.20 8.70
CA LEU A 573 -3.64 -1.40 9.92
C LEU A 573 -4.97 -0.62 9.96
N CYS A 574 -5.40 -0.08 8.82
CA CYS A 574 -6.66 0.63 8.70
C CYS A 574 -7.87 -0.27 9.00
N CYS A 575 -7.91 -1.48 8.44
CA CYS A 575 -9.00 -2.43 8.71
C CYS A 575 -9.04 -2.83 10.18
N LYS A 576 -7.89 -3.16 10.79
CA LYS A 576 -7.79 -3.45 12.23
C LYS A 576 -8.30 -2.30 13.10
N ILE A 577 -7.98 -1.05 12.74
CA ILE A 577 -8.48 0.15 13.44
C ILE A 577 -10.01 0.23 13.31
N LEU A 578 -10.57 0.08 12.12
CA LEU A 578 -12.01 0.20 11.88
C LEU A 578 -12.79 -0.92 12.58
N GLU A 579 -12.31 -2.16 12.50
CA GLU A 579 -12.90 -3.33 13.15
C GLU A 579 -12.91 -3.16 14.68
N ALA A 580 -11.78 -2.78 15.27
CA ALA A 580 -11.68 -2.57 16.71
C ALA A 580 -12.48 -1.36 17.20
N LYS A 581 -12.70 -0.36 16.34
CA LYS A 581 -13.45 0.86 16.69
C LYS A 581 -14.95 0.65 16.61
N TYR A 582 -15.42 0.01 15.53
CA TYR A 582 -16.84 -0.04 15.19
C TYR A 582 -17.46 -1.43 15.33
N LEU A 583 -16.81 -2.48 14.82
CA LEU A 583 -17.38 -3.83 14.78
C LEU A 583 -17.31 -4.52 16.14
N LYS A 584 -16.17 -4.46 16.83
CA LYS A 584 -15.98 -5.08 18.16
C LYS A 584 -16.42 -6.56 18.19
N GLY A 585 -16.07 -7.30 17.14
CA GLY A 585 -16.44 -8.72 16.98
C GLY A 585 -17.82 -8.98 16.37
N LYS A 586 -18.59 -7.93 16.02
CA LYS A 586 -19.87 -8.08 15.29
C LYS A 586 -19.64 -8.24 13.80
N ASP A 587 -20.58 -8.94 13.15
CA ASP A 587 -20.58 -9.09 11.69
C ASP A 587 -20.85 -7.75 10.99
N PHE A 588 -20.09 -7.47 9.94
CA PHE A 588 -20.16 -6.21 9.20
C PHE A 588 -21.48 -6.05 8.43
N LEU A 589 -22.02 -7.13 7.84
CA LEU A 589 -23.29 -7.01 7.09
C LEU A 589 -24.40 -6.60 8.04
N SER A 590 -24.46 -7.18 9.24
CA SER A 590 -25.43 -6.85 10.29
C SER A 590 -25.23 -5.50 11.00
N CYS A 591 -24.13 -4.79 10.71
CA CYS A 591 -23.76 -3.58 11.44
C CYS A 591 -24.64 -2.36 11.10
N ASN A 592 -25.06 -1.64 12.15
CA ASN A 592 -25.67 -0.31 12.06
C ASN A 592 -24.68 0.76 12.54
N TYR A 593 -24.79 1.98 12.01
CA TYR A 593 -23.97 3.11 12.47
C TYR A 593 -24.70 3.90 13.57
N LYS A 594 -23.93 4.59 14.42
CA LYS A 594 -24.41 5.52 15.45
C LYS A 594 -24.21 6.96 15.01
N ASP A 595 -24.95 7.89 15.59
CA ASP A 595 -24.75 9.32 15.30
C ASP A 595 -23.40 9.86 15.75
N SER A 596 -22.80 9.23 16.75
CA SER A 596 -21.46 9.54 17.21
C SER A 596 -20.35 9.15 16.22
N ASP A 597 -20.60 8.18 15.33
CA ASP A 597 -19.58 7.59 14.44
C ASP A 597 -19.05 8.56 13.38
N SER A 598 -17.90 8.20 12.80
CA SER A 598 -17.30 8.99 11.73
C SER A 598 -18.16 9.01 10.47
N LEU A 599 -18.05 10.09 9.71
CA LEU A 599 -18.75 10.20 8.42
C LEU A 599 -18.31 9.10 7.46
N PHE A 600 -17.03 8.73 7.48
CA PHE A 600 -16.51 7.65 6.67
C PHE A 600 -17.20 6.32 6.99
N TRP A 601 -17.24 5.93 8.27
CA TRP A 601 -17.90 4.70 8.71
C TRP A 601 -19.38 4.68 8.37
N LYS A 602 -20.10 5.78 8.64
CA LYS A 602 -21.52 5.93 8.27
C LYS A 602 -21.75 5.71 6.78
N ASN A 603 -20.86 6.20 5.93
CA ASN A 603 -20.98 6.07 4.48
C ASN A 603 -20.69 4.65 3.99
N ILE A 604 -19.74 3.95 4.62
CA ILE A 604 -19.51 2.52 4.37
C ILE A 604 -20.76 1.72 4.76
N VAL A 605 -21.26 1.88 5.98
CA VAL A 605 -22.43 1.14 6.46
C VAL A 605 -23.66 1.40 5.58
N LYS A 606 -23.84 2.64 5.10
CA LYS A 606 -24.90 2.96 4.12
C LYS A 606 -24.74 2.23 2.79
N ALA A 607 -23.51 1.95 2.36
CA ALA A 607 -23.23 1.16 1.16
C ALA A 607 -23.48 -0.35 1.38
N ASN A 608 -23.65 -0.82 2.63
CA ASN A 608 -23.94 -2.22 2.94
C ASN A 608 -25.26 -2.71 2.34
N THR A 609 -26.23 -1.82 2.13
CA THR A 609 -27.50 -2.18 1.47
C THR A 609 -27.27 -2.76 0.07
N ILE A 610 -26.28 -2.22 -0.65
CA ILE A 610 -25.90 -2.72 -1.98
C ILE A 610 -25.16 -4.05 -1.84
N MET A 611 -24.22 -4.16 -0.91
CA MET A 611 -23.49 -5.42 -0.70
C MET A 611 -24.44 -6.55 -0.28
N ARG A 612 -25.39 -6.32 0.62
CA ARG A 612 -26.39 -7.33 1.01
C ARG A 612 -27.24 -7.82 -0.16
N LYS A 613 -27.50 -6.96 -1.15
CA LYS A 613 -28.27 -7.34 -2.34
C LYS A 613 -27.48 -8.25 -3.29
N TRP A 614 -26.16 -8.07 -3.37
CA TRP A 614 -25.32 -8.67 -4.40
C TRP A 614 -24.24 -9.63 -3.89
N ALA A 615 -24.07 -9.74 -2.57
CA ALA A 615 -23.13 -10.63 -1.93
C ALA A 615 -23.88 -11.73 -1.17
N CYS A 616 -23.33 -12.94 -1.21
CA CYS A 616 -23.81 -14.09 -0.45
C CYS A 616 -22.64 -14.78 0.27
N LYS A 617 -22.92 -15.42 1.40
CA LYS A 617 -21.98 -16.31 2.08
C LYS A 617 -21.99 -17.67 1.39
N VAL A 618 -20.83 -18.16 0.98
CA VAL A 618 -20.66 -19.51 0.44
C VAL A 618 -20.44 -20.48 1.59
N VAL A 619 -21.25 -21.54 1.61
CA VAL A 619 -21.24 -22.55 2.67
C VAL A 619 -19.97 -23.39 2.57
N ALA A 620 -19.11 -23.28 3.59
CA ALA A 620 -17.96 -24.16 3.78
C ALA A 620 -18.28 -25.23 4.85
N ASN A 621 -18.26 -24.85 6.12
CA ASN A 621 -18.69 -25.71 7.23
C ASN A 621 -20.04 -25.31 7.83
N GLY A 622 -20.64 -24.20 7.35
CA GLY A 622 -21.93 -23.69 7.81
C GLY A 622 -21.96 -23.06 9.20
N ARG A 623 -20.82 -22.96 9.92
CA ARG A 623 -20.81 -22.52 11.33
C ARG A 623 -21.21 -21.07 11.48
N ASP A 624 -20.69 -20.18 10.64
CA ASP A 624 -20.88 -18.74 10.80
C ASP A 624 -21.96 -18.16 9.85
N ILE A 625 -22.92 -19.01 9.44
CA ILE A 625 -24.01 -18.67 8.53
C ILE A 625 -25.34 -18.96 9.23
N CYS A 626 -26.11 -17.91 9.48
CA CYS A 626 -27.48 -18.03 10.00
C CYS A 626 -28.44 -18.31 8.85
N ILE A 627 -29.21 -19.40 8.97
CA ILE A 627 -30.08 -19.89 7.90
C ILE A 627 -31.03 -18.80 7.38
N TRP A 628 -31.67 -18.07 8.30
CA TRP A 628 -32.78 -17.15 8.02
C TRP A 628 -32.38 -15.67 7.93
N ARG A 629 -31.11 -15.33 8.19
CA ARG A 629 -30.64 -13.94 8.24
C ARG A 629 -29.59 -13.62 7.19
N ASP A 630 -28.80 -14.62 6.81
CA ASP A 630 -27.75 -14.45 5.82
C ASP A 630 -28.24 -14.90 4.43
N PRO A 631 -27.88 -14.18 3.35
CA PRO A 631 -28.00 -14.71 2.01
C PRO A 631 -26.86 -15.72 1.78
N TRP A 632 -27.18 -17.00 1.54
CA TRP A 632 -26.17 -18.05 1.40
C TRP A 632 -26.36 -19.01 0.21
N ILE A 633 -27.29 -18.69 -0.71
CA ILE A 633 -27.55 -19.46 -1.93
C ILE A 633 -26.95 -18.71 -3.15
N PRO A 634 -25.80 -19.15 -3.70
CA PRO A 634 -24.98 -18.32 -4.59
C PRO A 634 -25.55 -17.98 -5.96
N HIS A 635 -26.60 -18.67 -6.40
CA HIS A 635 -27.24 -18.45 -7.70
C HIS A 635 -28.59 -17.72 -7.57
N CYS A 636 -29.00 -17.37 -6.35
CA CYS A 636 -30.24 -16.64 -6.09
C CYS A 636 -29.95 -15.21 -5.61
N LYS A 637 -30.52 -14.20 -6.27
CA LYS A 637 -30.20 -12.78 -6.01
C LYS A 637 -30.83 -12.26 -4.72
N GLY A 638 -29.99 -11.88 -3.75
CA GLY A 638 -30.45 -11.35 -2.46
C GLY A 638 -31.38 -12.31 -1.72
N PHE A 639 -31.31 -13.61 -2.04
CA PHE A 639 -32.24 -14.60 -1.55
C PHE A 639 -31.84 -15.05 -0.16
N VAL A 640 -32.72 -14.77 0.80
CA VAL A 640 -32.66 -15.30 2.15
C VAL A 640 -33.74 -16.36 2.22
N PRO A 641 -33.40 -17.63 2.55
CA PRO A 641 -34.39 -18.68 2.70
C PRO A 641 -35.53 -18.27 3.63
N LYS A 642 -36.75 -18.72 3.34
CA LYS A 642 -37.91 -18.54 4.20
C LYS A 642 -38.32 -19.90 4.77
N PRO A 643 -38.76 -19.95 6.04
CA PRO A 643 -39.19 -21.21 6.62
C PRO A 643 -40.51 -21.64 6.00
N LYS A 644 -40.70 -22.95 5.87
CA LYS A 644 -41.94 -23.58 5.39
C LYS A 644 -43.12 -23.33 6.34
N ASP A 645 -42.85 -23.25 7.65
CA ASP A 645 -43.81 -22.98 8.73
C ASP A 645 -43.38 -21.77 9.59
N VAL A 646 -44.33 -21.12 10.28
CA VAL A 646 -44.15 -19.83 11.01
C VAL A 646 -43.24 -19.94 12.27
N VAL A 647 -42.71 -21.12 12.60
CA VAL A 647 -41.89 -21.32 13.81
C VAL A 647 -40.50 -20.71 13.60
N PHE A 648 -40.35 -19.48 14.06
CA PHE A 648 -39.11 -18.69 14.03
C PHE A 648 -38.10 -19.25 15.05
N MET A 649 -37.10 -20.00 14.59
CA MET A 649 -35.88 -20.24 15.38
C MET A 649 -34.77 -19.32 14.90
N ASP A 650 -34.60 -18.20 15.60
CA ASP A 650 -33.84 -17.03 15.13
C ASP A 650 -32.30 -17.21 15.09
N ASN A 651 -31.79 -18.40 15.48
CA ASN A 651 -30.36 -18.68 15.66
C ASN A 651 -29.86 -20.01 15.02
N THR A 652 -30.66 -20.69 14.20
CA THR A 652 -30.21 -21.92 13.54
C THR A 652 -29.12 -21.65 12.51
N ARG A 653 -28.05 -22.44 12.56
CA ARG A 653 -26.87 -22.31 11.69
C ARG A 653 -26.91 -23.32 10.56
N VAL A 654 -26.35 -22.98 9.40
CA VAL A 654 -26.29 -23.89 8.24
C VAL A 654 -25.57 -25.21 8.57
N THR A 655 -24.69 -25.24 9.58
CA THR A 655 -24.14 -26.50 10.12
C THR A 655 -25.18 -27.55 10.47
N GLU A 656 -26.35 -27.14 10.94
CA GLU A 656 -27.40 -28.06 11.40
C GLU A 656 -28.11 -28.77 10.25
N LEU A 657 -27.96 -28.21 9.03
CA LEU A 657 -28.42 -28.78 7.77
C LEU A 657 -27.39 -29.75 7.14
N LEU A 658 -26.24 -29.95 7.80
CA LEU A 658 -25.16 -30.80 7.31
C LEU A 658 -25.03 -32.07 8.13
N LEU A 659 -24.84 -33.19 7.44
CA LEU A 659 -24.44 -34.46 8.03
C LEU A 659 -22.98 -34.40 8.50
N SER A 660 -22.56 -35.34 9.35
CA SER A 660 -21.21 -35.42 9.91
C SER A 660 -20.09 -35.53 8.87
N ARG A 661 -20.42 -35.94 7.63
CA ARG A 661 -19.52 -36.04 6.47
C ARG A 661 -19.44 -34.77 5.62
N GLY A 662 -20.21 -33.72 5.93
CA GLY A 662 -20.26 -32.47 5.18
C GLY A 662 -21.26 -32.45 4.02
N GLU A 663 -22.12 -33.46 3.91
CA GLU A 663 -23.21 -33.54 2.92
C GLU A 663 -24.49 -32.91 3.46
N TRP A 664 -25.39 -32.50 2.57
CA TRP A 664 -26.69 -31.93 2.94
C TRP A 664 -27.62 -32.99 3.56
N ASP A 665 -28.24 -32.66 4.69
CA ASP A 665 -29.31 -33.47 5.30
C ASP A 665 -30.64 -33.21 4.56
N LEU A 666 -30.93 -34.07 3.59
CA LEU A 666 -32.13 -33.95 2.75
C LEU A 666 -33.45 -34.02 3.54
N GLN A 667 -33.49 -34.75 4.65
CA GLN A 667 -34.70 -34.83 5.48
C GLN A 667 -34.97 -33.48 6.15
N LYS A 668 -33.94 -32.88 6.75
CA LYS A 668 -34.06 -31.55 7.36
C LYS A 668 -34.32 -30.44 6.34
N LEU A 669 -33.73 -30.53 5.15
CA LEU A 669 -33.99 -29.55 4.09
C LEU A 669 -35.47 -29.58 3.66
N ASN A 670 -36.03 -30.76 3.41
CA ASN A 670 -37.43 -30.90 3.00
C ASN A 670 -38.44 -30.57 4.11
N SER A 671 -38.04 -30.68 5.39
CA SER A 671 -38.87 -30.25 6.51
C SER A 671 -38.86 -28.74 6.70
N LEU A 672 -37.72 -28.08 6.51
CA LEU A 672 -37.54 -26.66 6.83
C LEU A 672 -37.84 -25.70 5.67
N PHE A 673 -37.69 -26.14 4.42
CA PHE A 673 -37.82 -25.29 3.24
C PHE A 673 -38.84 -25.85 2.23
N ASP A 674 -39.34 -24.99 1.35
CA ASP A 674 -40.13 -25.35 0.17
C ASP A 674 -39.26 -25.97 -0.93
N GLN A 675 -39.89 -26.69 -1.87
CA GLN A 675 -39.15 -27.45 -2.88
C GLN A 675 -38.30 -26.58 -3.82
N GLU A 676 -38.71 -25.34 -4.10
CA GLU A 676 -37.90 -24.39 -4.89
C GLU A 676 -36.60 -24.04 -4.16
N THR A 677 -36.69 -23.72 -2.87
CA THR A 677 -35.52 -23.42 -2.04
C THR A 677 -34.60 -24.63 -1.90
N VAL A 678 -35.13 -25.83 -1.69
CA VAL A 678 -34.32 -27.07 -1.61
C VAL A 678 -33.59 -27.31 -2.92
N SER A 679 -34.27 -27.18 -4.06
CA SER A 679 -33.67 -27.32 -5.39
C SER A 679 -32.56 -26.30 -5.62
N ALA A 680 -32.76 -25.06 -5.17
CA ALA A 680 -31.73 -24.04 -5.20
C ALA A 680 -30.53 -24.43 -4.32
N ILE A 681 -30.73 -24.82 -3.05
CA ILE A 681 -29.63 -25.23 -2.16
C ILE A 681 -28.78 -26.34 -2.81
N LEU A 682 -29.42 -27.38 -3.35
CA LEU A 682 -28.74 -28.51 -3.98
C LEU A 682 -28.02 -28.14 -5.28
N LYS A 683 -28.55 -27.18 -6.06
CA LYS A 683 -27.86 -26.65 -7.26
C LYS A 683 -26.51 -26.00 -6.93
N GLY A 684 -26.32 -25.55 -5.68
CA GLY A 684 -25.04 -25.02 -5.19
C GLY A 684 -23.94 -26.07 -4.99
N GLY A 685 -24.27 -27.37 -5.06
CA GLY A 685 -23.36 -28.47 -4.77
C GLY A 685 -23.21 -28.75 -3.26
N ASN A 686 -22.44 -29.80 -2.92
CA ASN A 686 -22.13 -30.14 -1.54
C ASN A 686 -21.06 -29.20 -0.95
N PRO A 687 -21.17 -28.82 0.33
CA PRO A 687 -20.13 -28.07 1.02
C PRO A 687 -18.81 -28.85 1.01
N SER A 688 -17.75 -28.24 0.51
CA SER A 688 -16.41 -28.83 0.52
C SER A 688 -15.86 -28.75 1.95
N GLY A 689 -15.97 -29.86 2.70
CA GLY A 689 -15.48 -29.99 4.08
C GLY A 689 -13.99 -29.61 4.28
N HIS A 690 -13.24 -29.43 3.18
CA HIS A 690 -11.96 -28.72 3.13
C HIS A 690 -12.03 -27.64 2.06
N GLY A 691 -11.63 -26.41 2.39
CA GLY A 691 -11.69 -25.24 1.51
C GLY A 691 -10.77 -25.29 0.27
N LEU A 692 -10.97 -26.23 -0.65
CA LEU A 692 -10.38 -26.28 -1.99
C LEU A 692 -11.48 -26.12 -3.04
N ILE A 693 -11.22 -25.33 -4.09
CA ILE A 693 -12.15 -25.03 -5.19
C ILE A 693 -11.70 -25.81 -6.43
N HIS A 694 -12.62 -26.49 -7.11
CA HIS A 694 -12.52 -26.81 -8.53
C HIS A 694 -12.85 -25.55 -9.34
N PRO A 695 -11.97 -25.10 -10.26
CA PRO A 695 -12.27 -23.97 -11.13
C PRO A 695 -13.11 -24.45 -12.31
N ARG A 696 -14.38 -24.08 -12.35
CA ARG A 696 -15.10 -23.84 -13.61
C ARG A 696 -15.90 -22.57 -13.47
N GLU A 697 -15.71 -21.70 -14.46
CA GLU A 697 -16.40 -20.44 -14.77
C GLU A 697 -17.55 -20.09 -13.81
N GLY A 698 -17.23 -19.29 -12.79
CA GLY A 698 -18.16 -18.87 -11.73
C GLY A 698 -17.56 -17.77 -10.86
N PRO A 699 -18.39 -17.05 -10.06
CA PRO A 699 -18.06 -15.75 -9.48
C PRO A 699 -16.81 -15.70 -8.60
N ILE A 700 -16.19 -14.53 -8.57
CA ILE A 700 -14.91 -14.25 -7.90
C ILE A 700 -15.05 -14.47 -6.39
N CYS A 701 -14.47 -15.55 -5.89
CA CYS A 701 -14.48 -15.92 -4.47
C CYS A 701 -13.13 -15.63 -3.80
N ALA A 702 -13.15 -14.98 -2.63
CA ALA A 702 -11.95 -14.67 -1.83
C ALA A 702 -11.90 -15.48 -0.52
N ARG A 703 -10.68 -15.76 -0.04
CA ARG A 703 -10.39 -16.63 1.10
C ARG A 703 -10.45 -15.87 2.44
N SER A 704 -11.30 -16.35 3.35
CA SER A 704 -11.08 -16.34 4.80
C SER A 704 -11.31 -17.76 5.32
N SER A 705 -10.64 -18.15 6.41
CA SER A 705 -10.64 -19.52 6.95
C SER A 705 -12.00 -20.00 7.47
N THR A 706 -13.01 -19.13 7.52
CA THR A 706 -14.31 -19.44 8.14
C THR A 706 -15.53 -18.98 7.32
N ILE A 707 -15.42 -17.93 6.50
CA ILE A 707 -16.52 -17.43 5.64
C ILE A 707 -15.96 -17.08 4.26
N ARG A 708 -16.57 -17.60 3.20
CA ARG A 708 -16.35 -17.13 1.83
C ARG A 708 -17.52 -16.24 1.46
N VAL A 709 -17.26 -15.04 0.94
CA VAL A 709 -18.30 -14.17 0.38
C VAL A 709 -18.03 -14.04 -1.10
N CYS A 710 -19.05 -14.21 -1.95
CA CYS A 710 -18.90 -14.06 -3.41
C CYS A 710 -19.97 -13.10 -3.94
N LEU A 711 -19.61 -12.35 -5.00
CA LEU A 711 -20.53 -11.47 -5.72
C LEU A 711 -21.30 -12.28 -6.76
N LEU A 712 -22.58 -12.03 -6.93
CA LEU A 712 -23.41 -12.76 -7.90
C LEU A 712 -23.02 -12.42 -9.35
N SER A 713 -23.18 -13.37 -10.28
CA SER A 713 -22.79 -13.23 -11.71
C SER A 713 -23.37 -12.00 -12.40
N ASP A 714 -24.58 -11.59 -12.01
CA ASP A 714 -25.30 -10.47 -12.62
C ASP A 714 -25.17 -9.17 -11.81
N SER A 715 -24.15 -9.10 -10.94
CA SER A 715 -23.85 -7.87 -10.21
C SER A 715 -23.58 -6.73 -11.22
N PRO A 716 -23.89 -5.47 -10.88
CA PRO A 716 -23.52 -4.32 -11.71
C PRO A 716 -22.06 -4.44 -12.14
N PRO A 717 -21.69 -4.11 -13.40
CA PRO A 717 -20.31 -4.23 -13.88
C PRO A 717 -19.30 -3.55 -12.95
N ILE A 718 -19.72 -2.43 -12.36
CA ILE A 718 -18.99 -1.67 -11.34
C ILE A 718 -18.62 -2.49 -10.08
N LEU A 719 -19.47 -3.45 -9.66
CA LEU A 719 -19.19 -4.38 -8.56
C LEU A 719 -18.36 -5.58 -9.02
N LEU A 720 -18.59 -6.11 -10.22
CA LEU A 720 -17.79 -7.21 -10.80
C LEU A 720 -16.35 -6.79 -11.12
N ASP A 721 -16.15 -5.51 -11.45
CA ASP A 721 -14.85 -4.88 -11.66
C ASP A 721 -14.09 -4.58 -10.34
N LEU A 722 -14.71 -4.76 -9.16
CA LEU A 722 -14.07 -4.49 -7.86
C LEU A 722 -12.79 -5.30 -7.59
N PRO A 723 -12.66 -6.58 -8.02
CA PRO A 723 -11.46 -7.38 -7.75
C PRO A 723 -10.34 -7.17 -8.77
N HIS A 724 -10.65 -6.91 -10.06
CA HIS A 724 -9.68 -6.91 -11.16
C HIS A 724 -9.41 -5.54 -11.83
N SER A 725 -10.35 -4.61 -11.87
CA SER A 725 -10.31 -3.50 -12.85
C SER A 725 -9.25 -2.41 -12.64
N LEU A 726 -8.59 -2.35 -11.47
CA LEU A 726 -7.56 -1.35 -11.18
C LEU A 726 -6.22 -1.94 -10.75
N LYS A 727 -6.18 -3.23 -10.41
CA LYS A 727 -4.98 -3.91 -9.88
C LYS A 727 -3.95 -4.18 -10.98
N GLU A 728 -4.37 -4.28 -12.24
CA GLU A 728 -3.44 -4.49 -13.37
C GLU A 728 -3.33 -3.28 -14.30
N ARG A 729 -4.41 -2.54 -14.56
CA ARG A 729 -4.35 -1.43 -15.53
C ARG A 729 -3.66 -0.17 -15.01
N ASN A 730 -3.73 0.12 -13.70
CA ASN A 730 -3.09 1.31 -13.13
C ASN A 730 -1.76 0.98 -12.42
N GLU A 731 -1.61 -0.19 -11.79
CA GLU A 731 -0.34 -0.57 -11.15
C GLU A 731 0.72 -1.03 -12.19
N ALA A 732 0.32 -1.57 -13.36
CA ALA A 732 1.27 -1.98 -14.40
C ALA A 732 1.58 -0.88 -15.44
N ARG A 733 0.70 0.11 -15.65
CA ARG A 733 0.97 1.22 -16.61
C ARG A 733 1.54 2.48 -15.99
N PHE A 734 1.31 2.70 -14.69
CA PHE A 734 1.83 3.86 -13.97
C PHE A 734 2.42 3.42 -12.64
N GLY A 735 3.75 3.43 -12.54
CA GLY A 735 4.39 3.15 -11.25
C GLY A 735 3.83 4.08 -10.17
N VAL A 736 3.80 3.64 -8.91
CA VAL A 736 3.35 4.45 -7.77
C VAL A 736 4.08 5.82 -7.71
N ALA A 737 5.30 5.89 -8.26
CA ALA A 737 6.05 7.13 -8.49
C ALA A 737 5.43 8.05 -9.56
N GLU A 738 4.87 7.51 -10.65
CA GLU A 738 4.14 8.25 -11.69
C GLU A 738 2.79 8.75 -11.17
N PHE A 739 2.08 7.99 -10.33
CA PHE A 739 0.80 8.47 -9.77
C PHE A 739 1.00 9.66 -8.82
N ALA A 740 2.07 9.66 -8.00
CA ALA A 740 2.49 10.79 -7.17
C ALA A 740 3.10 11.96 -7.98
N LEU A 741 3.56 11.69 -9.21
CA LEU A 741 3.92 12.73 -10.18
C LEU A 741 2.65 13.35 -10.78
N ILE A 742 1.70 12.54 -11.25
CA ILE A 742 0.47 12.99 -11.93
C ILE A 742 -0.47 13.73 -10.96
N THR A 743 -0.60 13.32 -9.69
CA THR A 743 -1.36 14.10 -8.69
C THR A 743 -0.71 15.44 -8.34
N LYS A 744 0.59 15.63 -8.62
CA LYS A 744 1.30 16.91 -8.46
C LYS A 744 1.49 17.66 -9.79
N LEU A 745 1.20 17.04 -10.92
CA LEU A 745 1.36 17.61 -12.26
C LEU A 745 0.00 17.91 -12.88
N ASN A 746 -0.54 19.06 -12.49
CA ASN A 746 -1.38 19.82 -13.39
C ASN A 746 -0.53 20.18 -14.61
N PHE A 747 -0.66 19.41 -15.70
CA PHE A 747 -0.03 19.76 -16.98
C PHE A 747 -0.31 21.23 -17.31
N VAL A 748 0.80 21.97 -17.46
CA VAL A 748 0.90 23.37 -17.85
C VAL A 748 0.65 23.45 -19.36
N GLN A 749 -0.37 24.18 -19.77
CA GLN A 749 -0.45 24.71 -21.14
C GLN A 749 0.45 25.95 -21.20
N GLY A 750 1.26 26.06 -22.25
CA GLY A 750 1.99 27.29 -22.56
C GLY A 750 1.02 28.44 -22.86
N PRO A 751 1.49 29.70 -22.80
CA PRO A 751 0.63 30.84 -23.08
C PRO A 751 0.18 30.81 -24.54
N SER A 752 -1.11 31.13 -24.72
CA SER A 752 -1.69 31.56 -25.99
C SER A 752 -0.84 32.70 -26.56
N ILE A 753 -0.21 32.44 -27.72
CA ILE A 753 0.28 33.52 -28.58
C ILE A 753 -0.98 34.15 -29.17
N GLU A 754 -1.19 35.42 -28.83
CA GLU A 754 -2.23 36.26 -29.44
C GLU A 754 -2.00 36.36 -30.95
N GLU A 755 -3.09 36.26 -31.70
CA GLU A 755 -3.14 36.54 -33.13
C GLU A 755 -2.75 37.99 -33.40
N LYS A 756 -1.50 38.20 -33.82
CA LYS A 756 -1.16 39.14 -34.90
C LYS A 756 -0.08 38.49 -35.75
N ASP A 757 -0.23 38.62 -37.07
CA ASP A 757 0.63 38.09 -38.13
C ASP A 757 0.29 36.67 -38.63
N ALA A 758 -0.97 36.50 -39.04
CA ALA A 758 -1.28 35.63 -40.16
C ALA A 758 -0.71 36.27 -41.44
N HIS A 759 0.51 35.90 -41.82
CA HIS A 759 1.04 35.84 -43.19
C HIS A 759 2.57 35.68 -43.11
N LEU A 760 3.07 34.44 -43.00
CA LEU A 760 4.40 34.03 -43.48
C LEU A 760 4.62 32.51 -43.27
N GLY A 761 4.44 31.77 -44.36
CA GLY A 761 5.19 30.57 -44.79
C GLY A 761 5.52 29.45 -43.80
N ASN A 762 5.00 28.26 -44.10
CA ASN A 762 5.24 26.95 -43.47
C ASN A 762 6.70 26.42 -43.52
N ASP A 763 7.72 27.23 -43.85
CA ASP A 763 9.10 26.76 -44.14
C ASP A 763 10.15 27.05 -43.04
N ARG A 764 9.79 27.71 -41.93
CA ARG A 764 10.73 27.95 -40.81
C ARG A 764 10.68 26.93 -39.66
N LEU A 765 9.59 26.19 -39.50
CA LEU A 765 9.47 25.14 -38.46
C LEU A 765 10.16 23.82 -38.84
N LEU A 766 10.29 23.53 -40.14
CA LEU A 766 11.08 22.40 -40.65
C LEU A 766 12.59 22.69 -40.64
N ASN A 767 13.01 23.94 -40.89
CA ASN A 767 14.42 24.34 -40.88
C ASN A 767 15.05 24.41 -39.48
N LEU A 768 14.25 24.52 -38.41
CA LEU A 768 14.72 24.45 -37.02
C LEU A 768 14.96 23.01 -36.52
N TYR A 769 14.36 22.01 -37.18
CA TYR A 769 14.60 20.59 -36.87
C TYR A 769 15.80 20.01 -37.64
N PHE A 770 16.14 20.56 -38.82
CA PHE A 770 17.25 20.05 -39.64
C PHE A 770 18.62 20.71 -39.38
N ASN A 771 18.69 21.93 -38.86
CA ASN A 771 19.96 22.61 -38.59
C ASN A 771 20.68 22.18 -37.28
N LYS A 772 20.25 21.08 -36.65
CA LYS A 772 20.90 20.53 -35.44
C LYS A 772 21.82 19.32 -35.69
N PHE A 773 22.03 18.94 -36.95
CA PHE A 773 23.02 17.94 -37.35
C PHE A 773 24.00 18.54 -38.35
N GLY A 774 24.93 19.36 -37.84
CA GLY A 774 26.13 19.74 -38.58
C GLY A 774 27.23 18.68 -38.41
N ASN A 775 27.68 18.14 -39.55
CA ASN A 775 28.88 17.32 -39.77
C ASN A 775 28.89 15.85 -39.29
N VAL A 776 28.09 15.01 -39.96
CA VAL A 776 28.55 13.66 -40.34
C VAL A 776 28.17 13.43 -41.81
N ARG A 777 29.17 13.27 -42.68
CA ARG A 777 28.97 12.88 -44.09
C ARG A 777 28.40 11.46 -44.12
N LEU A 778 27.21 11.30 -44.71
CA LEU A 778 26.71 9.99 -45.18
C LEU A 778 26.46 10.06 -46.70
N PRO A 779 26.74 8.99 -47.46
CA PRO A 779 26.69 9.02 -48.92
C PRO A 779 25.25 9.04 -49.45
N ARG A 780 25.06 9.76 -50.56
CA ARG A 780 23.84 9.77 -51.39
C ARG A 780 23.49 8.34 -51.83
N MET A 781 22.30 7.86 -51.48
CA MET A 781 21.53 6.94 -52.34
C MET A 781 20.08 6.87 -51.89
N PHE A 782 19.19 6.82 -52.89
CA PHE A 782 17.73 6.63 -52.85
C PHE A 782 16.84 7.88 -52.75
N THR A 783 16.65 8.47 -53.93
CA THR A 783 15.40 9.03 -54.43
C THR A 783 14.38 7.92 -54.73
N SER A 784 13.19 7.98 -54.13
CA SER A 784 11.84 7.86 -54.75
C SER A 784 10.79 7.86 -53.65
#